data_AF-A0A412JT62-F1
#
_entry.id   AF-A0A412JT62-F1
#
_cell.length_a   1.000
_cell.length_b   1.000
_cell.length_c   1.000
_cell.angle_alpha   90.00
_cell.angle_beta   90.00
_cell.angle_gamma   90.00
#
_symmetry.space_group_name_H-M   'P 1'
#
loop_
_entity.id
_entity.type
_entity.pdbx_description
1 polymer ?
#
loop_
_entity_poly.entity_id
_entity_poly.type
_entity_poly.pdbx_seq_one_letter_code
_entity_poly.pdbx_strand_id
1 'polypeptide(L)'
;MKYFLSILFIFSLNLVSPLLAQDKNSADMSALLENKIWKVQLPKDKHYAMEMEFRSAGWKQTFLYDEKQTEICDSYSLHGDTIKSFQKNYIIQELTDSTLVLQYLPESLTIGVTPVRCTTDNSVQGQRQNEERLDSIWRKEDIWNKGVAKITGEPIKDLSTIEPPRWAVWDYDLTKYYVSQMKYPEELLKKNVAGYSVVMFALDTLGLPRWNTILTTIHEDFDKEVIRLTKELPHCLPCRNKNGKRMECLYTVYVPFLPQHYRDRVKADSVREEELKQSFVEWEAVSYFEKANPYAITNYINERLTYDSNLLNGKKEIKGIYTIRIDSYGEIIKVETLRGCGIQEWDNQVLQIIKGMPRWTPTINFHGKGEYRNSVWTVPVLFKNDSPTKNEVNNYNWLIKTLSKSCKYPPKLQKKNREGMVYVTYKLDGNGYITNPQVISCNNRKFKRAALNAFNAVTGISIALPAPKDTLVFQFKLDRPTTPINPHTDVLIIGYSSCDTPILMRYDATLTAHTTEPYLEVGVPVCYLNERGDTIVPYGKYRYCQTDTIKKIGFVYENKPKDARIICINDAGKELFYVFKYDNGPDYIQEGLFRIMDEDGLVGFADSLGNVIIEPQFKFAYPFKGGKAKATLKGERKVVPESDGEKHYWESETWFYIDKKNRRLTD
;
A
#
# COMPACT_ATOMS: atom_id res chain seq x y z
N MET A 1 18.14 -59.25 -10.81
CA MET A 1 19.07 -58.83 -11.88
C MET A 1 19.93 -57.73 -11.29
N LYS A 2 21.21 -58.02 -11.11
CA LYS A 2 22.23 -57.23 -10.42
C LYS A 2 22.58 -55.97 -11.24
N TYR A 3 22.74 -54.83 -10.58
CA TYR A 3 23.88 -53.91 -10.80
C TYR A 3 24.12 -53.08 -9.54
N PHE A 4 24.91 -53.66 -8.63
CA PHE A 4 25.81 -52.92 -7.76
C PHE A 4 26.91 -52.36 -8.69
N LEU A 5 27.05 -51.04 -8.78
CA LEU A 5 28.31 -50.44 -9.23
C LEU A 5 29.13 -50.06 -8.01
N SER A 6 30.04 -50.97 -7.66
CA SER A 6 31.25 -50.71 -6.89
C SER A 6 32.10 -49.67 -7.62
N ILE A 7 32.27 -48.48 -7.05
CA ILE A 7 33.25 -47.50 -7.51
C ILE A 7 34.44 -47.52 -6.54
N LEU A 8 35.55 -48.11 -7.01
CA LEU A 8 36.90 -48.00 -6.43
C LEU A 8 37.36 -46.53 -6.39
N PHE A 9 38.05 -46.11 -5.33
CA PHE A 9 38.94 -44.93 -5.39
C PHE A 9 40.30 -45.20 -4.72
N ILE A 10 41.32 -44.66 -5.37
CA ILE A 10 42.77 -44.85 -5.16
C ILE A 10 43.29 -43.91 -4.05
N PHE A 11 44.33 -44.39 -3.36
CA PHE A 11 45.12 -43.82 -2.26
C PHE A 11 45.35 -42.30 -2.21
N SER A 12 45.22 -41.73 -1.00
CA SER A 12 46.31 -40.95 -0.38
C SER A 12 46.22 -41.06 1.15
N LEU A 13 47.27 -41.58 1.79
CA LEU A 13 47.46 -41.53 3.25
C LEU A 13 47.79 -40.10 3.65
N ASN A 14 46.98 -39.51 4.52
CA ASN A 14 47.45 -38.50 5.47
C ASN A 14 46.83 -38.83 6.82
N LEU A 15 47.66 -39.42 7.69
CA LEU A 15 47.41 -39.62 9.10
C LEU A 15 47.50 -38.25 9.78
N VAL A 16 46.36 -37.60 9.97
CA VAL A 16 46.22 -36.51 10.94
C VAL A 16 44.90 -36.77 11.66
N SER A 17 45.00 -37.21 12.91
CA SER A 17 43.86 -37.30 13.82
C SER A 17 43.46 -35.89 14.26
N PRO A 18 42.15 -35.57 14.25
CA PRO A 18 41.55 -34.83 15.33
C PRO A 18 40.61 -35.79 16.08
N LEU A 19 40.99 -36.13 17.32
CA LEU A 19 40.01 -36.60 18.30
C LEU A 19 38.95 -35.50 18.47
N LEU A 20 37.65 -35.84 18.44
CA LEU A 20 36.58 -35.35 19.35
C LEU A 20 35.18 -35.70 18.81
N ALA A 21 34.75 -36.96 19.01
CA ALA A 21 33.33 -37.35 19.05
C ALA A 21 32.98 -38.14 20.32
N GLN A 22 33.98 -38.64 21.06
CA GLN A 22 33.81 -39.57 22.20
C GLN A 22 33.18 -38.96 23.46
N ASP A 23 32.99 -37.64 23.54
CA ASP A 23 32.58 -36.92 24.78
C ASP A 23 31.28 -36.10 24.67
N LYS A 24 30.49 -36.23 23.59
CA LYS A 24 29.26 -35.42 23.40
C LYS A 24 27.98 -36.22 23.70
N ASN A 25 27.07 -35.63 24.49
CA ASN A 25 25.74 -36.21 24.75
C ASN A 25 24.90 -36.25 23.45
N SER A 26 23.97 -37.21 23.34
CA SER A 26 23.13 -37.41 22.15
C SER A 26 22.29 -36.17 21.79
N ALA A 27 21.83 -35.42 22.79
CA ALA A 27 21.11 -34.16 22.60
C ALA A 27 21.97 -33.07 21.94
N ASP A 28 23.24 -32.94 22.35
CA ASP A 28 24.16 -31.95 21.77
C ASP A 28 24.57 -32.33 20.35
N MET A 29 24.70 -33.64 20.06
CA MET A 29 24.98 -34.10 18.70
C MET A 29 23.80 -33.90 17.76
N SER A 30 22.57 -34.16 18.22
CA SER A 30 21.36 -33.89 17.44
C SER A 30 21.28 -32.41 17.05
N ALA A 31 21.55 -31.49 17.99
CA ALA A 31 21.55 -30.05 17.73
C ALA A 31 22.60 -29.63 16.68
N LEU A 32 23.75 -30.31 16.61
CA LEU A 32 24.80 -30.02 15.63
C LEU A 32 24.46 -30.54 14.23
N LEU A 33 23.74 -31.67 14.15
CA LEU A 33 23.41 -32.39 12.90
C LEU A 33 22.13 -31.87 12.22
N GLU A 34 21.08 -31.67 13.02
CA GLU A 34 19.71 -31.37 12.56
C GLU A 34 19.62 -30.02 11.85
N ASN A 35 18.67 -29.92 10.92
CA ASN A 35 18.30 -28.70 10.20
C ASN A 35 19.41 -28.05 9.37
N LYS A 36 20.46 -28.80 9.01
CA LYS A 36 21.56 -28.35 8.14
C LYS A 36 21.65 -29.18 6.86
N ILE A 37 22.13 -28.55 5.80
CA ILE A 37 22.55 -29.26 4.58
C ILE A 37 24.04 -29.57 4.68
N TRP A 38 24.36 -30.85 4.73
CA TRP A 38 25.70 -31.40 4.72
C TRP A 38 26.08 -31.80 3.30
N LYS A 39 27.02 -31.08 2.70
CA LYS A 39 27.49 -31.36 1.34
C LYS A 39 28.72 -32.24 1.40
N VAL A 40 28.70 -33.35 0.66
CA VAL A 40 29.86 -34.25 0.57
C VAL A 40 30.99 -33.54 -0.18
N GLN A 41 32.19 -33.54 0.39
CA GLN A 41 33.38 -33.06 -0.31
C GLN A 41 33.85 -34.12 -1.31
N LEU A 42 33.87 -33.77 -2.60
CA LEU A 42 34.28 -34.66 -3.67
C LEU A 42 35.67 -34.31 -4.20
N PRO A 43 36.45 -35.31 -4.67
CA PRO A 43 37.67 -35.07 -5.44
C PRO A 43 37.38 -34.23 -6.69
N LYS A 44 38.37 -33.44 -7.14
CA LYS A 44 38.25 -32.46 -8.24
C LYS A 44 37.80 -33.04 -9.59
N ASP A 45 37.76 -34.37 -9.73
CA ASP A 45 37.60 -35.07 -11.01
C ASP A 45 36.22 -35.75 -11.16
N LYS A 46 35.24 -35.40 -10.31
CA LYS A 46 33.91 -36.07 -10.27
C LYS A 46 32.74 -35.15 -10.62
N HIS A 47 31.78 -35.69 -11.37
CA HIS A 47 30.58 -35.00 -11.88
C HIS A 47 29.27 -35.35 -11.15
N TYR A 48 29.31 -35.72 -9.86
CA TYR A 48 28.09 -35.83 -9.04
C TYR A 48 28.13 -34.86 -7.86
N ALA A 49 26.99 -34.60 -7.24
CA ALA A 49 26.90 -33.91 -5.95
C ALA A 49 26.00 -34.73 -5.00
N MET A 50 26.35 -34.76 -3.72
CA MET A 50 25.54 -35.39 -2.69
C MET A 50 25.31 -34.41 -1.53
N GLU A 51 24.05 -34.24 -1.18
CA GLU A 51 23.60 -33.43 -0.05
C GLU A 51 22.85 -34.31 0.94
N MET A 52 23.13 -34.13 2.22
CA MET A 52 22.46 -34.84 3.31
C MET A 52 21.78 -33.84 4.23
N GLU A 53 20.54 -34.10 4.59
CA GLU A 53 19.78 -33.31 5.55
C GLU A 53 19.24 -34.22 6.66
N PHE A 54 19.52 -33.86 7.90
CA PHE A 54 18.95 -34.51 9.08
C PHE A 54 17.79 -33.65 9.57
N ARG A 55 16.59 -34.24 9.65
CA ARG A 55 15.37 -33.54 10.06
C ARG A 55 14.36 -34.46 10.72
N SER A 56 13.94 -34.15 11.94
CA SER A 56 12.81 -34.82 12.61
C SER A 56 12.96 -36.35 12.66
N ALA A 57 14.15 -36.85 12.99
CA ALA A 57 14.51 -38.28 12.98
C ALA A 57 14.46 -38.97 11.59
N GLY A 58 14.34 -38.19 10.52
CA GLY A 58 14.57 -38.61 9.14
C GLY A 58 15.91 -38.08 8.63
N TRP A 59 16.60 -38.88 7.83
CA TRP A 59 17.74 -38.47 7.03
C TRP A 59 17.29 -38.42 5.58
N LYS A 60 17.69 -37.40 4.84
CA LYS A 60 17.40 -37.25 3.42
C LYS A 60 18.70 -37.09 2.66
N GLN A 61 18.92 -37.92 1.66
CA GLN A 61 20.08 -37.87 0.78
C GLN A 61 19.62 -37.52 -0.64
N THR A 62 20.14 -36.42 -1.17
CA THR A 62 19.91 -35.99 -2.55
C THR A 62 21.17 -36.25 -3.35
N PHE A 63 21.04 -37.06 -4.41
CA PHE A 63 22.10 -37.36 -5.36
C PHE A 63 21.80 -36.67 -6.69
N LEU A 64 22.75 -35.88 -7.16
CA LEU A 64 22.71 -35.24 -8.48
C LEU A 64 23.80 -35.86 -9.35
N TYR A 65 23.40 -36.50 -10.45
CA TYR A 65 24.30 -37.06 -11.45
C TYR A 65 23.68 -36.88 -12.85
N ASP A 66 24.44 -36.31 -13.80
CA ASP A 66 23.97 -36.01 -15.17
C ASP A 66 22.58 -35.35 -15.21
N GLU A 67 22.39 -34.28 -14.41
CA GLU A 67 21.14 -33.52 -14.26
C GLU A 67 19.93 -34.31 -13.74
N LYS A 68 20.09 -35.60 -13.41
CA LYS A 68 19.05 -36.41 -12.77
C LYS A 68 19.21 -36.38 -11.25
N GLN A 69 18.16 -35.96 -10.57
CA GLN A 69 18.08 -35.92 -9.12
C GLN A 69 17.41 -37.20 -8.60
N THR A 70 18.11 -37.92 -7.71
CA THR A 70 17.56 -39.06 -6.97
C THR A 70 17.52 -38.72 -5.49
N GLU A 71 16.38 -38.94 -4.85
CA GLU A 71 16.18 -38.65 -3.43
C GLU A 71 15.94 -39.94 -2.66
N ILE A 72 16.66 -40.11 -1.54
CA ILE A 72 16.50 -41.25 -0.62
C ILE A 72 16.18 -40.68 0.76
N CYS A 73 15.12 -41.18 1.38
CA CYS A 73 14.74 -40.82 2.75
C CYS A 73 14.70 -42.08 3.62
N ASP A 74 15.49 -42.10 4.69
CA ASP A 74 15.54 -43.18 5.69
C ASP A 74 15.28 -42.59 7.08
N SER A 75 14.71 -43.39 7.99
CA SER A 75 14.72 -43.02 9.41
C SER A 75 16.11 -43.25 10.01
N TYR A 76 16.47 -42.44 11.02
CA TYR A 76 17.74 -42.61 11.73
C TYR A 76 17.58 -42.48 13.25
N SER A 77 18.52 -43.05 14.00
CA SER A 77 18.62 -42.88 15.45
C SER A 77 20.08 -42.67 15.86
N LEU A 78 20.31 -41.86 16.90
CA LEU A 78 21.62 -41.58 17.46
C LEU A 78 21.85 -42.41 18.73
N HIS A 79 22.98 -43.09 18.81
CA HIS A 79 23.39 -43.84 20.01
C HIS A 79 24.89 -43.68 20.25
N GLY A 80 25.26 -42.85 21.24
CA GLY A 80 26.65 -42.39 21.36
C GLY A 80 27.07 -41.70 20.06
N ASP A 81 28.27 -41.99 19.57
CA ASP A 81 28.83 -41.52 18.29
C ASP A 81 28.28 -42.25 17.05
N THR A 82 27.26 -43.11 17.18
CA THR A 82 26.76 -43.94 16.08
C THR A 82 25.41 -43.45 15.55
N ILE A 83 25.29 -43.35 14.22
CA ILE A 83 24.02 -43.15 13.50
C ILE A 83 23.55 -44.51 12.96
N LYS A 84 22.37 -44.96 13.38
CA LYS A 84 21.73 -46.17 12.84
C LYS A 84 20.56 -45.79 11.93
N SER A 85 20.57 -46.25 10.68
CA SER A 85 19.44 -46.16 9.74
C SER A 85 18.97 -47.56 9.30
N PHE A 86 17.92 -47.64 8.47
CA PHE A 86 17.38 -48.90 7.97
C PHE A 86 18.47 -49.71 7.22
N GLN A 87 19.06 -50.70 7.90
CA GLN A 87 20.13 -51.61 7.44
C GLN A 87 21.54 -51.00 7.31
N LYS A 88 21.80 -49.80 7.85
CA LYS A 88 23.13 -49.18 7.80
C LYS A 88 23.53 -48.57 9.14
N ASN A 89 24.77 -48.77 9.54
CA ASN A 89 25.36 -48.16 10.73
C ASN A 89 26.51 -47.25 10.31
N TYR A 90 26.60 -46.06 10.89
CA TYR A 90 27.68 -45.12 10.65
C TYR A 90 28.29 -44.67 11.98
N ILE A 91 29.62 -44.57 12.04
CA ILE A 91 30.33 -43.92 13.15
C ILE A 91 30.63 -42.48 12.75
N ILE A 92 30.32 -41.54 13.64
CA ILE A 92 30.72 -40.15 13.58
C ILE A 92 32.16 -40.06 14.10
N GLN A 93 33.11 -39.80 13.21
CA GLN A 93 34.52 -39.63 13.60
C GLN A 93 34.81 -38.20 14.05
N GLU A 94 34.17 -37.23 13.41
CA GLU A 94 34.29 -35.80 13.72
C GLU A 94 32.92 -35.15 13.53
N LEU A 95 32.49 -34.37 14.52
CA LEU A 95 31.30 -33.53 14.43
C LEU A 95 31.56 -32.17 15.06
N THR A 96 31.67 -31.18 14.20
CA THR A 96 31.74 -29.76 14.53
C THR A 96 30.56 -29.03 13.87
N ASP A 97 30.46 -27.71 14.08
CA ASP A 97 29.41 -26.93 13.42
C ASP A 97 29.48 -26.96 11.89
N SER A 98 30.68 -27.13 11.33
CA SER A 98 30.97 -27.02 9.89
C SER A 98 31.46 -28.31 9.24
N THR A 99 31.86 -29.31 10.03
CA THR A 99 32.45 -30.56 9.53
C THR A 99 31.79 -31.75 10.19
N LEU A 100 31.38 -32.69 9.34
CA LEU A 100 30.87 -34.00 9.72
C LEU A 100 31.69 -35.05 8.98
N VAL A 101 32.31 -35.97 9.71
CA VAL A 101 33.03 -37.10 9.13
C VAL A 101 32.32 -38.40 9.51
N LEU A 102 31.76 -39.09 8.51
CA LEU A 102 31.03 -40.33 8.69
C LEU A 102 31.84 -41.51 8.16
N GLN A 103 31.91 -42.59 8.93
CA GLN A 103 32.45 -43.86 8.50
C GLN A 103 31.35 -44.92 8.50
N TYR A 104 31.09 -45.53 7.34
CA TYR A 104 30.12 -46.62 7.25
C TYR A 104 30.68 -47.92 7.87
N LEU A 105 29.83 -48.61 8.63
CA LEU A 105 30.11 -49.91 9.24
C LEU A 105 29.34 -51.00 8.46
N PRO A 106 30.01 -51.78 7.61
CA PRO A 106 29.36 -52.89 6.92
C PRO A 106 29.09 -54.06 7.88
N GLU A 107 27.96 -54.75 7.70
CA GLU A 107 27.59 -55.95 8.47
C GLU A 107 28.52 -57.16 8.21
N SER A 108 29.35 -57.13 7.17
CA SER A 108 30.41 -58.11 6.92
C SER A 108 31.69 -57.41 6.46
N LEU A 109 32.83 -57.84 7.02
CA LEU A 109 34.18 -57.28 6.79
C LEU A 109 34.54 -57.31 5.29
N THR A 110 34.24 -56.23 4.59
CA THR A 110 34.78 -55.92 3.26
C THR A 110 35.70 -54.71 3.40
N ILE A 111 36.96 -54.92 3.02
CA ILE A 111 38.06 -53.96 3.15
C ILE A 111 37.75 -52.69 2.33
N GLY A 112 37.91 -51.52 2.95
CA GLY A 112 38.02 -50.23 2.24
C GLY A 112 36.91 -49.21 2.48
N VAL A 113 36.40 -49.05 3.71
CA VAL A 113 35.40 -48.00 4.01
C VAL A 113 36.11 -46.73 4.51
N THR A 114 36.51 -45.89 3.57
CA THR A 114 37.14 -44.60 3.85
C THR A 114 36.11 -43.62 4.42
N PRO A 115 36.43 -42.85 5.48
CA PRO A 115 35.52 -41.84 6.02
C PRO A 115 35.13 -40.80 4.97
N VAL A 116 33.86 -40.43 4.95
CA VAL A 116 33.31 -39.39 4.07
C VAL A 116 33.25 -38.08 4.86
N ARG A 117 33.94 -37.06 4.35
CA ARG A 117 33.90 -35.71 4.92
C ARG A 117 32.80 -34.89 4.26
N CYS A 118 32.00 -34.26 5.10
CA CYS A 118 30.90 -33.40 4.72
C CYS A 118 31.08 -32.03 5.35
N THR A 119 30.68 -31.00 4.62
CA THR A 119 30.75 -29.61 5.09
C THR A 119 29.43 -28.89 4.91
N THR A 120 29.16 -27.94 5.79
CA THR A 120 28.05 -27.01 5.66
C THR A 120 28.55 -25.58 5.50
N ASP A 121 27.73 -24.72 4.89
CA ASP A 121 28.04 -23.30 4.76
C ASP A 121 27.58 -22.55 6.00
N ASN A 122 28.53 -22.29 6.90
CA ASN A 122 28.31 -21.52 8.12
C ASN A 122 28.61 -20.02 7.95
N SER A 123 28.77 -19.53 6.72
CA SER A 123 28.78 -18.08 6.50
C SER A 123 27.44 -17.48 6.95
N VAL A 124 27.44 -16.20 7.35
CA VAL A 124 26.21 -15.51 7.75
C VAL A 124 25.16 -15.58 6.63
N GLN A 125 25.59 -15.50 5.36
CA GLN A 125 24.72 -15.63 4.20
C GLN A 125 24.14 -17.05 4.05
N GLY A 126 24.98 -18.09 4.20
CA GLY A 126 24.52 -19.49 4.18
C GLY A 126 23.54 -19.80 5.31
N GLN A 127 23.78 -19.26 6.50
CA GLN A 127 22.88 -19.41 7.66
C GLN A 127 21.51 -18.75 7.41
N ARG A 128 21.47 -17.54 6.82
CA ARG A 128 20.22 -16.88 6.43
C ARG A 128 19.44 -17.68 5.38
N GLN A 129 20.13 -18.16 4.35
CA GLN A 129 19.51 -19.00 3.32
C GLN A 129 18.94 -20.30 3.91
N ASN A 130 19.64 -20.90 4.87
CA ASN A 130 19.15 -22.08 5.57
C ASN A 130 17.93 -21.76 6.46
N GLU A 131 17.90 -20.62 7.15
CA GLU A 131 16.73 -20.15 7.91
C GLU A 131 15.50 -19.95 7.00
N GLU A 132 15.66 -19.25 5.88
CA GLU A 132 14.57 -19.04 4.90
C GLU A 132 14.05 -20.37 4.34
N ARG A 133 14.97 -21.30 4.04
CA ARG A 133 14.64 -22.64 3.58
C ARG A 133 13.83 -23.41 4.63
N LEU A 134 14.28 -23.43 5.88
CA LEU A 134 13.59 -24.11 6.97
C LEU A 134 12.21 -23.50 7.25
N ASP A 135 12.10 -22.17 7.34
CA ASP A 135 10.82 -21.46 7.51
C ASP A 135 9.85 -21.81 6.38
N SER A 136 10.33 -21.85 5.13
CA SER A 136 9.53 -22.26 3.97
C SER A 136 9.00 -23.69 4.10
N ILE A 137 9.80 -24.62 4.61
CA ILE A 137 9.37 -26.00 4.80
C ILE A 137 8.36 -26.10 5.96
N TRP A 138 8.66 -25.49 7.11
CA TRP A 138 7.76 -25.50 8.27
C TRP A 138 6.39 -24.91 7.94
N ARG A 139 6.34 -23.81 7.16
CA ARG A 139 5.06 -23.24 6.71
C ARG A 139 4.27 -24.14 5.79
N LYS A 140 4.92 -25.02 5.01
CA LYS A 140 4.24 -26.02 4.17
C LYS A 140 3.70 -27.18 4.99
N GLU A 141 4.39 -27.54 6.07
CA GLU A 141 4.00 -28.63 6.99
C GLU A 141 2.97 -28.17 8.04
N ASP A 142 2.87 -26.87 8.27
CA ASP A 142 1.93 -26.26 9.21
C ASP A 142 0.47 -26.42 8.73
N ILE A 143 -0.29 -27.21 9.48
CA ILE A 143 -1.68 -27.56 9.16
C ILE A 143 -2.70 -26.55 9.69
N TRP A 144 -2.28 -25.57 10.47
CA TRP A 144 -3.21 -24.69 11.18
C TRP A 144 -3.65 -23.50 10.33
N ASN A 145 -4.94 -23.19 10.37
CA ASN A 145 -5.45 -21.97 9.74
C ASN A 145 -4.99 -20.73 10.52
N LYS A 146 -4.40 -19.76 9.80
CA LYS A 146 -3.90 -18.49 10.37
C LYS A 146 -4.94 -17.38 10.27
N GLY A 147 -4.85 -16.42 11.17
CA GLY A 147 -5.77 -15.29 11.25
C GLY A 147 -7.02 -15.63 12.08
N VAL A 148 -8.14 -15.01 11.70
CA VAL A 148 -9.36 -14.99 12.52
C VAL A 148 -10.26 -16.20 12.28
N ALA A 149 -10.78 -16.76 13.38
CA ALA A 149 -11.77 -17.82 13.40
C ALA A 149 -12.89 -17.49 14.39
N LYS A 150 -14.04 -18.19 14.29
CA LYS A 150 -15.11 -18.03 15.28
C LYS A 150 -14.63 -18.49 16.66
N ILE A 151 -15.25 -17.97 17.72
CA ILE A 151 -14.96 -18.40 19.09
C ILE A 151 -15.19 -19.90 19.33
N THR A 152 -16.00 -20.54 18.48
CA THR A 152 -16.24 -21.99 18.47
C THR A 152 -15.12 -22.82 17.85
N GLY A 153 -14.08 -22.19 17.28
CA GLY A 153 -13.00 -22.88 16.55
C GLY A 153 -13.25 -23.07 15.06
N GLU A 154 -14.47 -22.81 14.58
CA GLU A 154 -14.79 -22.93 13.15
C GLU A 154 -14.12 -21.83 12.32
N PRO A 155 -13.52 -22.18 11.16
CA PRO A 155 -12.98 -21.19 10.25
C PRO A 155 -14.10 -20.32 9.64
N ILE A 156 -13.79 -19.04 9.42
CA ILE A 156 -14.70 -18.11 8.76
C ILE A 156 -14.47 -18.22 7.25
N LYS A 157 -15.42 -18.85 6.53
CA LYS A 157 -15.29 -19.14 5.10
C LYS A 157 -15.21 -17.89 4.21
N ASP A 158 -15.88 -16.81 4.62
CA ASP A 158 -15.92 -15.55 3.89
C ASP A 158 -15.59 -14.40 4.84
N LEU A 159 -14.35 -13.93 4.77
CA LEU A 159 -13.86 -12.82 5.59
C LEU A 159 -14.56 -11.49 5.27
N SER A 160 -15.24 -11.34 4.13
CA SER A 160 -16.02 -10.13 3.83
C SER A 160 -17.28 -10.00 4.68
N THR A 161 -17.69 -11.08 5.36
CA THR A 161 -18.84 -11.08 6.28
C THR A 161 -18.53 -10.52 7.66
N ILE A 162 -17.25 -10.22 7.92
CA ILE A 162 -16.77 -9.66 9.17
C ILE A 162 -15.82 -8.50 8.91
N GLU A 163 -15.65 -7.66 9.92
CA GLU A 163 -14.47 -6.82 10.05
C GLU A 163 -13.48 -7.56 10.96
N PRO A 164 -12.29 -7.96 10.48
CA PRO A 164 -11.32 -8.67 11.29
C PRO A 164 -10.65 -7.73 12.31
N PRO A 165 -10.09 -8.29 13.40
CA PRO A 165 -9.30 -7.52 14.35
C PRO A 165 -8.15 -6.77 13.67
N ARG A 166 -7.90 -5.53 14.09
CA ARG A 166 -6.89 -4.66 13.49
C ARG A 166 -6.07 -3.91 14.53
N TRP A 167 -4.74 -4.03 14.47
CA TRP A 167 -3.81 -3.37 15.39
C TRP A 167 -3.26 -2.06 14.80
N ALA A 168 -2.91 -1.12 15.67
CA ALA A 168 -2.49 0.23 15.30
C ALA A 168 -1.27 0.26 14.36
N VAL A 169 -0.22 -0.51 14.67
CA VAL A 169 1.04 -0.54 13.90
C VAL A 169 1.07 -1.69 12.90
N TRP A 170 0.63 -2.87 13.32
CA TRP A 170 0.79 -4.11 12.53
C TRP A 170 -0.43 -4.47 11.69
N ASP A 171 -1.49 -3.65 11.74
CA ASP A 171 -2.71 -3.82 10.95
C ASP A 171 -3.31 -5.22 11.12
N TYR A 172 -3.28 -6.06 10.09
CA TYR A 172 -3.79 -7.44 10.13
C TYR A 172 -2.70 -8.51 10.33
N ASP A 173 -1.41 -8.15 10.41
CA ASP A 173 -0.31 -9.11 10.44
C ASP A 173 0.44 -9.10 11.77
N LEU A 174 -0.06 -9.87 12.72
CA LEU A 174 0.59 -10.04 14.01
C LEU A 174 1.94 -10.76 13.93
N THR A 175 2.28 -11.44 12.83
CA THR A 175 3.63 -12.02 12.68
C THR A 175 4.68 -10.92 12.84
N LYS A 176 4.41 -9.73 12.26
CA LYS A 176 5.27 -8.54 12.42
C LYS A 176 5.36 -8.06 13.86
N TYR A 177 4.27 -8.15 14.63
CA TYR A 177 4.31 -7.84 16.07
C TYR A 177 5.29 -8.77 16.79
N TYR A 178 5.10 -10.08 16.68
CA TYR A 178 5.96 -11.03 17.37
C TYR A 178 7.41 -10.89 16.91
N VAL A 179 7.67 -10.82 15.60
CA VAL A 179 9.03 -10.64 15.08
C VAL A 179 9.65 -9.33 15.54
N SER A 180 8.90 -8.23 15.65
CA SER A 180 9.45 -6.93 16.11
C SER A 180 9.72 -6.88 17.62
N GLN A 181 8.88 -7.52 18.43
CA GLN A 181 8.92 -7.40 19.90
C GLN A 181 9.64 -8.56 20.60
N MET A 182 9.88 -9.65 19.88
CA MET A 182 10.48 -10.86 20.43
C MET A 182 11.88 -10.64 20.98
N LYS A 183 12.13 -11.22 22.14
CA LYS A 183 13.43 -11.46 22.74
C LYS A 183 13.77 -12.94 22.53
N TYR A 184 14.85 -13.20 21.80
CA TYR A 184 15.25 -14.57 21.54
C TYR A 184 15.77 -15.22 22.83
N PRO A 185 15.40 -16.49 23.15
CA PRO A 185 15.99 -17.21 24.27
C PRO A 185 17.52 -17.30 24.13
N GLU A 186 18.25 -16.83 25.12
CA GLU A 186 19.70 -16.58 25.02
C GLU A 186 20.50 -17.85 24.66
N GLU A 187 20.19 -18.96 25.32
CA GLU A 187 20.87 -20.26 25.09
C GLU A 187 20.60 -20.81 23.68
N LEU A 188 19.39 -20.61 23.16
CA LEU A 188 19.03 -21.03 21.80
C LEU A 188 19.65 -20.11 20.75
N LEU A 189 19.76 -18.82 21.04
CA LEU A 189 20.44 -17.85 20.17
C LEU A 189 21.93 -18.18 20.06
N LYS A 190 22.61 -18.50 21.18
CA LYS A 190 24.02 -18.92 21.19
C LYS A 190 24.26 -20.14 20.32
N LYS A 191 23.33 -21.09 20.34
CA LYS A 191 23.38 -22.34 19.57
C LYS A 191 22.81 -22.23 18.14
N ASN A 192 22.36 -21.04 17.71
CA ASN A 192 21.68 -20.81 16.43
C ASN A 192 20.49 -21.76 16.17
N VAL A 193 19.75 -22.12 17.23
CA VAL A 193 18.58 -22.97 17.12
C VAL A 193 17.44 -22.16 16.52
N ALA A 194 17.10 -22.45 15.27
CA ALA A 194 15.95 -21.90 14.58
C ALA A 194 14.70 -22.76 14.84
N GLY A 195 13.53 -22.14 14.76
CA GLY A 195 12.27 -22.86 14.83
C GLY A 195 11.07 -21.97 14.64
N TYR A 196 9.93 -22.43 15.13
CA TYR A 196 8.70 -21.66 15.13
C TYR A 196 7.81 -22.10 16.30
N SER A 197 6.82 -21.27 16.60
CA SER A 197 5.71 -21.61 17.50
C SER A 197 4.41 -21.05 16.91
N VAL A 198 3.32 -21.80 17.05
CA VAL A 198 2.00 -21.39 16.58
C VAL A 198 1.11 -21.20 17.80
N VAL A 199 0.67 -19.97 18.02
CA VAL A 199 -0.22 -19.61 19.13
C VAL A 199 -1.62 -19.34 18.62
N MET A 200 -2.60 -19.80 19.36
CA MET A 200 -4.00 -19.41 19.21
C MET A 200 -4.47 -18.76 20.51
N PHE A 201 -5.18 -17.65 20.40
CA PHE A 201 -5.72 -16.95 21.56
C PHE A 201 -7.10 -16.37 21.27
N ALA A 202 -7.90 -16.19 22.32
CA ALA A 202 -9.21 -15.57 22.23
C ALA A 202 -9.08 -14.04 22.37
N LEU A 203 -9.74 -13.32 21.48
CA LEU A 203 -9.99 -11.88 21.57
C LEU A 203 -11.43 -11.65 22.04
N ASP A 204 -11.58 -10.79 23.04
CA ASP A 204 -12.90 -10.37 23.51
C ASP A 204 -13.52 -9.27 22.62
N THR A 205 -14.70 -8.77 23.02
CA THR A 205 -15.41 -7.70 22.31
C THR A 205 -14.73 -6.34 22.42
N LEU A 206 -13.71 -6.18 23.25
CA LEU A 206 -12.89 -4.98 23.40
C LEU A 206 -11.57 -5.07 22.64
N GLY A 207 -11.30 -6.20 21.98
CA GLY A 207 -10.07 -6.43 21.24
C GLY A 207 -8.88 -6.74 22.15
N LEU A 208 -9.14 -7.27 23.36
CA LEU A 208 -8.12 -7.67 24.32
C LEU A 208 -7.92 -9.19 24.31
N PRO A 209 -6.66 -9.67 24.42
CA PRO A 209 -6.37 -11.09 24.53
C PRO A 209 -6.85 -11.63 25.89
N ARG A 210 -7.53 -12.78 25.90
CA ARG A 210 -7.96 -13.48 27.13
C ARG A 210 -7.07 -14.67 27.47
N TRP A 211 -7.40 -15.83 26.92
CA TRP A 211 -6.63 -17.05 27.08
C TRP A 211 -5.85 -17.36 25.80
N ASN A 212 -4.73 -18.05 25.94
CA ASN A 212 -3.88 -18.47 24.83
C ASN A 212 -3.45 -19.94 25.00
N THR A 213 -3.19 -20.59 23.88
CA THR A 213 -2.74 -21.98 23.79
C THR A 213 -1.71 -22.09 22.67
N ILE A 214 -0.58 -22.75 22.95
CA ILE A 214 0.38 -23.15 21.92
C ILE A 214 -0.15 -24.40 21.22
N LEU A 215 -0.33 -24.31 19.92
CA LEU A 215 -0.84 -25.40 19.08
C LEU A 215 0.27 -26.34 18.63
N THR A 216 1.43 -25.79 18.30
CA THR A 216 2.63 -26.53 17.94
C THR A 216 3.85 -25.65 18.15
N THR A 217 4.99 -26.25 18.48
CA THR A 217 6.26 -25.56 18.66
C THR A 217 7.43 -26.51 18.43
N ILE A 218 8.58 -25.95 18.06
CA ILE A 218 9.84 -26.70 17.99
C ILE A 218 10.53 -26.77 19.36
N HIS A 219 10.32 -25.78 20.24
CA HIS A 219 11.02 -25.71 21.53
C HIS A 219 10.19 -24.99 22.61
N GLU A 220 10.21 -25.50 23.84
CA GLU A 220 9.42 -24.94 24.96
C GLU A 220 9.77 -23.49 25.33
N ASP A 221 11.03 -23.08 25.17
CA ASP A 221 11.44 -21.69 25.45
C ASP A 221 10.88 -20.68 24.45
N PHE A 222 10.56 -21.10 23.23
CA PHE A 222 9.84 -20.26 22.28
C PHE A 222 8.43 -19.97 22.78
N ASP A 223 7.78 -20.96 23.39
CA ASP A 223 6.42 -20.83 23.92
C ASP A 223 6.34 -19.79 25.03
N LYS A 224 7.33 -19.79 25.95
CA LYS A 224 7.41 -18.81 27.04
C LYS A 224 7.42 -17.38 26.50
N GLU A 225 8.19 -17.14 25.44
CA GLU A 225 8.29 -15.83 24.80
C GLU A 225 7.02 -15.46 24.03
N VAL A 226 6.44 -16.39 23.28
CA VAL A 226 5.17 -16.17 22.57
C VAL A 226 4.05 -15.84 23.56
N ILE A 227 3.91 -16.61 24.64
CA ILE A 227 2.90 -16.37 25.69
C ILE A 227 3.09 -15.00 26.34
N ARG A 228 4.34 -14.58 26.62
CA ARG A 228 4.64 -13.25 27.15
C ARG A 228 4.15 -12.18 26.18
N LEU A 229 4.53 -12.28 24.91
CA LEU A 229 4.14 -11.32 23.87
C LEU A 229 2.62 -11.26 23.66
N THR A 230 1.94 -12.40 23.69
CA THR A 230 0.47 -12.46 23.57
C THR A 230 -0.21 -11.75 24.75
N LYS A 231 0.31 -11.91 25.97
CA LYS A 231 -0.23 -11.23 27.18
C LYS A 231 -0.02 -9.71 27.14
N GLU A 232 1.04 -9.25 26.48
CA GLU A 232 1.36 -7.83 26.36
C GLU A 232 0.86 -7.19 25.04
N LEU A 233 0.01 -7.88 24.27
CA LEU A 233 -0.58 -7.33 23.05
C LEU A 233 -1.41 -6.08 23.38
N PRO A 234 -1.23 -4.96 22.66
CA PRO A 234 -2.12 -3.82 22.80
C PRO A 234 -3.52 -4.17 22.31
N HIS A 235 -4.52 -3.44 22.81
CA HIS A 235 -5.89 -3.61 22.32
C HIS A 235 -5.94 -3.31 20.81
N CYS A 236 -6.79 -4.04 20.10
CA CYS A 236 -7.06 -3.83 18.69
C CYS A 236 -8.44 -3.21 18.49
N LEU A 237 -8.70 -2.76 17.26
CA LEU A 237 -10.08 -2.63 16.81
C LEU A 237 -10.67 -4.05 16.79
N PRO A 238 -11.77 -4.31 17.52
CA PRO A 238 -12.28 -5.67 17.73
C PRO A 238 -12.92 -6.23 16.46
N CYS A 239 -13.04 -7.56 16.41
CA CYS A 239 -13.79 -8.22 15.35
C CYS A 239 -15.27 -7.79 15.39
N ARG A 240 -15.86 -7.53 14.21
CA ARG A 240 -17.27 -7.19 14.08
C ARG A 240 -17.95 -8.07 13.05
N ASN A 241 -19.23 -8.35 13.26
CA ASN A 241 -20.05 -9.00 12.25
C ASN A 241 -20.48 -8.00 11.15
N LYS A 242 -21.13 -8.51 10.10
CA LYS A 242 -21.70 -7.71 9.00
C LYS A 242 -22.62 -6.54 9.40
N ASN A 243 -23.17 -6.56 10.62
CA ASN A 243 -24.03 -5.49 11.14
C ASN A 243 -23.23 -4.45 11.97
N GLY A 244 -21.90 -4.56 12.04
CA GLY A 244 -21.02 -3.69 12.83
C GLY A 244 -21.00 -4.00 14.33
N LYS A 245 -21.65 -5.08 14.79
CA LYS A 245 -21.65 -5.46 16.21
C LYS A 245 -20.35 -6.18 16.56
N ARG A 246 -19.70 -5.73 17.65
CA ARG A 246 -18.49 -6.35 18.21
C ARG A 246 -18.76 -7.80 18.61
N MET A 247 -17.82 -8.69 18.32
CA MET A 247 -17.91 -10.11 18.64
C MET A 247 -16.55 -10.67 19.05
N GLU A 248 -16.58 -11.71 19.89
CA GLU A 248 -15.40 -12.47 20.25
C GLU A 248 -14.93 -13.35 19.09
N CYS A 249 -13.63 -13.56 18.99
CA CYS A 249 -13.05 -14.43 17.98
C CYS A 249 -11.78 -15.13 18.49
N LEU A 250 -11.36 -16.16 17.77
CA LEU A 250 -10.02 -16.74 17.94
C LEU A 250 -9.10 -16.13 16.90
N TYR A 251 -7.83 -15.94 17.26
CA TYR A 251 -6.80 -15.49 16.35
C TYR A 251 -5.59 -16.42 16.46
N THR A 252 -5.12 -16.92 15.32
CA THR A 252 -3.99 -17.86 15.23
C THR A 252 -2.82 -17.24 14.48
N VAL A 253 -1.62 -17.29 15.07
CA VAL A 253 -0.40 -16.66 14.54
C VAL A 253 0.73 -17.69 14.44
N TYR A 254 1.45 -17.68 13.32
CA TYR A 254 2.72 -18.38 13.15
C TYR A 254 3.85 -17.43 13.55
N VAL A 255 4.68 -17.82 14.51
CA VAL A 255 5.78 -17.00 14.99
C VAL A 255 7.10 -17.67 14.60
N PRO A 256 7.85 -17.12 13.62
CA PRO A 256 9.15 -17.64 13.24
C PRO A 256 10.23 -17.21 14.24
N PHE A 257 11.05 -18.16 14.66
CA PHE A 257 12.25 -17.95 15.48
C PHE A 257 13.47 -18.19 14.60
N LEU A 258 13.99 -17.11 14.01
CA LEU A 258 15.10 -17.14 13.06
C LEU A 258 16.29 -16.33 13.63
N PRO A 259 17.35 -17.00 14.12
CA PRO A 259 18.49 -16.37 14.80
C PRO A 259 19.19 -15.25 14.03
N GLN A 260 19.49 -15.42 12.74
CA GLN A 260 20.17 -14.39 11.95
C GLN A 260 19.25 -13.19 11.71
N HIS A 261 17.99 -13.45 11.35
CA HIS A 261 16.99 -12.39 11.18
C HIS A 261 16.77 -11.59 12.47
N TYR A 262 16.79 -12.27 13.63
CA TYR A 262 16.73 -11.62 14.94
C TYR A 262 17.94 -10.70 15.17
N ARG A 263 19.16 -11.15 14.89
CA ARG A 263 20.37 -10.33 15.03
C ARG A 263 20.34 -9.11 14.11
N ASP A 264 19.92 -9.31 12.86
CA ASP A 264 19.78 -8.23 11.88
C ASP A 264 18.76 -7.20 12.35
N ARG A 265 17.62 -7.66 12.86
CA ARG A 265 16.58 -6.80 13.45
C ARG A 265 17.10 -6.01 14.65
N VAL A 266 17.74 -6.65 15.62
CA VAL A 266 18.31 -5.96 16.81
C VAL A 266 19.32 -4.89 16.40
N LYS A 267 20.15 -5.17 15.40
CA LYS A 267 21.08 -4.17 14.85
C LYS A 267 20.33 -3.00 14.20
N ALA A 268 19.32 -3.28 13.39
CA ALA A 268 18.50 -2.26 12.74
C ALA A 268 17.72 -1.41 13.74
N ASP A 269 17.16 -2.03 14.79
CA ASP A 269 16.43 -1.36 15.87
C ASP A 269 17.35 -0.38 16.61
N SER A 270 18.60 -0.79 16.91
CA SER A 270 19.59 0.07 17.56
C SER A 270 20.00 1.26 16.69
N VAL A 271 20.17 1.07 15.38
CA VAL A 271 20.46 2.18 14.45
C VAL A 271 19.29 3.15 14.40
N ARG A 272 18.06 2.62 14.26
CA ARG A 272 16.84 3.42 14.22
C ARG A 272 16.65 4.22 15.52
N GLU A 273 16.92 3.63 16.68
CA GLU A 273 16.81 4.34 17.96
C GLU A 273 17.73 5.57 18.02
N GLU A 274 18.95 5.48 17.48
CA GLU A 274 19.86 6.61 17.38
C GLU A 274 19.41 7.66 16.34
N GLU A 275 18.92 7.23 15.18
CA GLU A 275 18.36 8.14 14.16
C GLU A 275 17.16 8.93 14.70
N LEU A 276 16.30 8.28 15.49
CA LEU A 276 15.13 8.90 16.10
C LEU A 276 15.50 9.99 17.12
N LYS A 277 16.62 9.86 17.83
CA LYS A 277 17.11 10.91 18.74
C LYS A 277 17.48 12.20 18.01
N GLN A 278 17.80 12.10 16.72
CA GLN A 278 18.26 13.22 15.89
C GLN A 278 17.17 13.75 14.95
N SER A 279 15.97 13.16 14.99
CA SER A 279 14.89 13.44 14.03
C SER A 279 13.66 14.03 14.73
N PHE A 280 12.99 14.98 14.06
CA PHE A 280 11.65 15.40 14.47
C PHE A 280 10.64 14.39 13.93
N VAL A 281 10.07 13.56 14.82
CA VAL A 281 9.16 12.48 14.42
C VAL A 281 7.75 12.75 14.91
N GLU A 282 6.81 12.76 13.99
CA GLU A 282 5.38 12.75 14.31
C GLU A 282 4.98 11.32 14.69
N TRP A 283 4.75 11.12 15.99
CA TRP A 283 4.36 9.82 16.55
C TRP A 283 2.85 9.58 16.52
N GLU A 284 2.05 10.52 16.00
CA GLU A 284 0.60 10.43 16.08
C GLU A 284 -0.05 10.70 14.72
N ALA A 285 -0.92 9.80 14.28
CA ALA A 285 -1.88 10.06 13.21
C ALA A 285 -3.21 10.45 13.83
N VAL A 286 -3.69 11.66 13.50
CA VAL A 286 -4.98 12.16 13.98
C VAL A 286 -6.15 11.33 13.45
N SER A 287 -7.17 11.14 14.30
CA SER A 287 -8.41 10.47 13.89
C SER A 287 -9.06 11.17 12.71
N TYR A 288 -9.72 10.43 11.80
CA TYR A 288 -10.39 11.02 10.64
C TYR A 288 -11.70 10.30 10.27
N PHE A 289 -12.56 11.00 9.51
CA PHE A 289 -13.87 10.54 9.08
C PHE A 289 -13.91 10.26 7.57
N GLU A 290 -14.30 9.05 7.18
CA GLU A 290 -14.37 8.48 5.80
C GLU A 290 -13.05 8.49 5.02
N LYS A 291 -12.35 9.62 4.91
CA LYS A 291 -11.07 9.82 4.23
C LYS A 291 -10.23 10.79 5.07
N ALA A 292 -8.91 10.85 4.86
CA ALA A 292 -8.03 11.84 5.51
C ALA A 292 -8.28 13.30 5.01
N ASN A 293 -9.52 13.63 4.65
CA ASN A 293 -9.96 14.94 4.21
C ASN A 293 -10.51 15.73 5.41
N PRO A 294 -9.89 16.84 5.82
CA PRO A 294 -10.33 17.63 6.97
C PRO A 294 -11.73 18.26 6.79
N TYR A 295 -12.25 18.33 5.55
CA TYR A 295 -13.57 18.87 5.24
C TYR A 295 -14.69 17.83 5.19
N ALA A 296 -14.38 16.52 5.26
CA ALA A 296 -15.36 15.46 5.12
C ALA A 296 -16.49 15.57 6.15
N ILE A 297 -16.14 15.89 7.39
CA ILE A 297 -17.11 16.09 8.47
C ILE A 297 -18.06 17.26 8.19
N THR A 298 -17.52 18.42 7.78
CA THR A 298 -18.33 19.61 7.51
C THR A 298 -19.27 19.37 6.34
N ASN A 299 -18.81 18.66 5.30
CA ASN A 299 -19.65 18.26 4.18
C ASN A 299 -20.79 17.32 4.63
N TYR A 300 -20.47 16.29 5.41
CA TYR A 300 -21.45 15.35 5.94
C TYR A 300 -22.57 16.05 6.73
N ILE A 301 -22.19 17.02 7.56
CA ILE A 301 -23.14 17.85 8.33
C ILE A 301 -23.99 18.69 7.37
N ASN A 302 -23.36 19.45 6.48
CA ASN A 302 -24.05 20.37 5.58
C ASN A 302 -25.04 19.66 4.63
N GLU A 303 -24.72 18.44 4.17
CA GLU A 303 -25.62 17.62 3.35
C GLU A 303 -26.90 17.19 4.08
N ARG A 304 -26.88 17.17 5.42
CA ARG A 304 -27.98 16.68 6.27
C ARG A 304 -28.64 17.80 7.08
N LEU A 305 -28.05 18.99 7.08
CA LEU A 305 -28.54 20.16 7.78
C LEU A 305 -29.73 20.75 7.01
N THR A 306 -30.78 21.14 7.72
CA THR A 306 -31.95 21.80 7.14
C THR A 306 -32.40 22.89 8.08
N TYR A 307 -32.31 24.13 7.61
CA TYR A 307 -32.59 25.32 8.41
C TYR A 307 -33.21 26.44 7.55
N ASP A 308 -33.94 27.35 8.21
CA ASP A 308 -34.59 28.49 7.56
C ASP A 308 -33.67 29.71 7.57
N SER A 309 -33.10 30.07 6.42
CA SER A 309 -32.20 31.22 6.31
C SER A 309 -32.84 32.55 6.71
N ASN A 310 -34.18 32.67 6.72
CA ASN A 310 -34.86 33.90 7.16
C ASN A 310 -34.60 34.22 8.64
N LEU A 311 -34.33 33.21 9.48
CA LEU A 311 -34.00 33.39 10.89
C LEU A 311 -32.61 34.02 11.11
N LEU A 312 -31.83 34.24 10.05
CA LEU A 312 -30.55 34.95 10.13
C LEU A 312 -30.69 36.46 10.36
N ASN A 313 -31.91 37.03 10.28
CA ASN A 313 -32.21 38.44 10.59
C ASN A 313 -31.24 39.44 9.95
N GLY A 314 -30.97 39.27 8.65
CA GLY A 314 -30.08 40.15 7.88
C GLY A 314 -28.57 39.86 8.01
N LYS A 315 -28.16 38.88 8.84
CA LYS A 315 -26.76 38.43 8.87
C LYS A 315 -26.46 37.52 7.68
N LYS A 316 -25.31 37.74 7.03
CA LYS A 316 -24.86 36.92 5.90
C LYS A 316 -24.58 35.47 6.32
N GLU A 317 -24.03 35.26 7.52
CA GLU A 317 -23.80 33.95 8.10
C GLU A 317 -23.78 34.00 9.63
N ILE A 318 -24.07 32.86 10.26
CA ILE A 318 -23.82 32.61 11.69
C ILE A 318 -23.01 31.31 11.84
N LYS A 319 -22.20 31.22 12.89
CA LYS A 319 -21.28 30.11 13.13
C LYS A 319 -21.61 29.42 14.44
N GLY A 320 -21.82 28.10 14.39
CA GLY A 320 -21.80 27.22 15.55
C GLY A 320 -20.46 26.50 15.66
N ILE A 321 -20.02 26.19 16.88
CA ILE A 321 -18.80 25.42 17.16
C ILE A 321 -19.17 24.28 18.09
N TYR A 322 -18.91 23.06 17.63
CA TYR A 322 -19.28 21.83 18.34
C TYR A 322 -18.02 21.00 18.59
N THR A 323 -17.99 20.31 19.71
CA THR A 323 -16.89 19.41 20.09
C THR A 323 -17.37 17.98 20.08
N ILE A 324 -16.56 17.10 19.50
CA ILE A 324 -16.82 15.67 19.39
C ILE A 324 -15.71 14.96 20.16
N ARG A 325 -16.08 14.07 21.07
CA ARG A 325 -15.16 13.14 21.72
C ARG A 325 -15.32 11.77 21.08
N ILE A 326 -14.22 11.25 20.56
CA ILE A 326 -14.13 9.96 19.88
C ILE A 326 -13.26 9.06 20.75
N ASP A 327 -13.69 7.83 21.00
CA ASP A 327 -12.89 6.87 21.77
C ASP A 327 -11.82 6.16 20.91
N SER A 328 -11.00 5.31 21.54
CA SER A 328 -9.97 4.51 20.87
C SER A 328 -10.53 3.47 19.89
N TYR A 329 -11.85 3.28 19.83
CA TYR A 329 -12.51 2.41 18.85
C TYR A 329 -13.10 3.19 17.66
N GLY A 330 -12.96 4.52 17.66
CA GLY A 330 -13.53 5.40 16.64
C GLY A 330 -15.03 5.67 16.85
N GLU A 331 -15.57 5.37 18.04
CA GLU A 331 -16.97 5.60 18.37
C GLU A 331 -17.16 6.98 19.01
N ILE A 332 -18.24 7.68 18.64
CA ILE A 332 -18.55 8.97 19.22
C ILE A 332 -19.18 8.76 20.59
N ILE A 333 -18.44 9.11 21.64
CA ILE A 333 -18.87 8.95 23.03
C ILE A 333 -19.53 10.21 23.59
N LYS A 334 -19.22 11.38 23.03
CA LYS A 334 -19.78 12.65 23.49
C LYS A 334 -19.81 13.69 22.38
N VAL A 335 -20.89 14.46 22.31
CA VAL A 335 -21.03 15.62 21.43
C VAL A 335 -21.56 16.78 22.26
N GLU A 336 -20.89 17.91 22.20
CA GLU A 336 -21.23 19.10 22.98
C GLU A 336 -21.18 20.36 22.12
N THR A 337 -21.99 21.35 22.46
CA THR A 337 -21.92 22.68 21.87
C THR A 337 -20.90 23.50 22.65
N LEU A 338 -19.78 23.84 22.03
CA LEU A 338 -18.79 24.74 22.63
C LEU A 338 -19.26 26.20 22.53
N ARG A 339 -19.83 26.57 21.39
CA ARG A 339 -20.47 27.86 21.15
C ARG A 339 -21.61 27.66 20.16
N GLY A 340 -22.85 27.88 20.60
CA GLY A 340 -24.03 27.74 19.74
C GLY A 340 -24.08 28.81 18.65
N CYS A 341 -24.82 28.53 17.58
CA CYS A 341 -25.08 29.53 16.53
C CYS A 341 -26.08 30.61 16.99
N GLY A 342 -26.78 30.38 18.11
CA GLY A 342 -27.76 31.31 18.68
C GLY A 342 -29.22 30.94 18.35
N ILE A 343 -29.43 29.83 17.62
CA ILE A 343 -30.74 29.25 17.32
C ILE A 343 -30.71 27.80 17.78
N GLN A 344 -31.43 27.51 18.87
CA GLN A 344 -31.32 26.24 19.59
C GLN A 344 -31.71 25.02 18.75
N GLU A 345 -32.70 25.17 17.87
CA GLU A 345 -33.17 24.12 16.97
C GLU A 345 -32.07 23.68 16.00
N TRP A 346 -31.27 24.63 15.53
CA TRP A 346 -30.18 24.37 14.58
C TRP A 346 -29.00 23.69 15.27
N ASP A 347 -28.64 24.21 16.46
CA ASP A 347 -27.64 23.57 17.30
C ASP A 347 -28.03 22.13 17.63
N ASN A 348 -29.28 21.88 18.02
CA ASN A 348 -29.79 20.54 18.29
C ASN A 348 -29.73 19.63 17.06
N GLN A 349 -30.06 20.13 15.88
CA GLN A 349 -29.99 19.36 14.64
C GLN A 349 -28.53 18.96 14.32
N VAL A 350 -27.57 19.87 14.46
CA VAL A 350 -26.15 19.55 14.28
C VAL A 350 -25.71 18.46 15.26
N LEU A 351 -26.07 18.58 16.54
CA LEU A 351 -25.74 17.57 17.55
C LEU A 351 -26.31 16.19 17.18
N GLN A 352 -27.54 16.12 16.66
CA GLN A 352 -28.14 14.85 16.23
C GLN A 352 -27.46 14.26 15.00
N ILE A 353 -27.12 15.09 14.01
CA ILE A 353 -26.37 14.65 12.82
C ILE A 353 -25.02 14.07 13.23
N ILE A 354 -24.28 14.77 14.10
CA ILE A 354 -22.97 14.30 14.58
C ILE A 354 -23.11 13.01 15.38
N LYS A 355 -24.11 12.90 16.28
CA LYS A 355 -24.35 11.65 17.04
C LYS A 355 -24.67 10.46 16.13
N GLY A 356 -25.31 10.70 14.99
CA GLY A 356 -25.64 9.68 14.00
C GLY A 356 -24.52 9.35 13.01
N MET A 357 -23.34 9.95 13.15
CA MET A 357 -22.23 9.71 12.21
C MET A 357 -21.73 8.26 12.26
N PRO A 358 -21.30 7.71 11.11
CA PRO A 358 -20.54 6.47 11.06
C PRO A 358 -19.27 6.52 11.93
N ARG A 359 -18.76 5.32 12.26
CA ARG A 359 -17.53 5.14 13.03
C ARG A 359 -16.33 5.80 12.34
N TRP A 360 -15.50 6.45 13.14
CA TRP A 360 -14.27 7.12 12.71
C TRP A 360 -13.09 6.16 12.68
N THR A 361 -12.02 6.53 11.98
CA THR A 361 -10.70 5.95 12.26
C THR A 361 -10.15 6.67 13.48
N PRO A 362 -9.87 5.96 14.60
CA PRO A 362 -9.36 6.59 15.82
C PRO A 362 -7.95 7.14 15.64
N THR A 363 -7.51 7.95 16.60
CA THR A 363 -6.14 8.46 16.62
C THR A 363 -5.20 7.30 16.89
N ILE A 364 -4.08 7.25 16.16
CA ILE A 364 -3.05 6.25 16.35
C ILE A 364 -1.84 6.94 16.95
N ASN A 365 -1.34 6.44 18.07
CA ASN A 365 0.00 6.75 18.54
C ASN A 365 0.91 5.58 18.15
N PHE A 366 1.97 5.85 17.41
CA PHE A 366 2.92 4.86 16.90
C PHE A 366 4.10 4.59 17.86
N HIS A 367 4.17 5.31 18.97
CA HIS A 367 5.21 5.12 19.96
C HIS A 367 5.09 3.74 20.64
N GLY A 368 6.23 3.08 20.88
CA GLY A 368 6.28 1.76 21.49
C GLY A 368 5.56 0.71 20.65
N LYS A 369 4.52 0.09 21.22
CA LYS A 369 3.74 -0.98 20.56
C LYS A 369 2.63 -0.46 19.65
N GLY A 370 2.44 0.84 19.56
CA GLY A 370 1.31 1.41 18.88
C GLY A 370 0.00 1.21 19.64
N GLU A 371 -0.78 2.28 19.78
CA GLU A 371 -2.08 2.20 20.43
C GLU A 371 -3.09 3.13 19.77
N TYR A 372 -4.35 2.73 19.80
CA TYR A 372 -5.44 3.64 19.48
C TYR A 372 -5.76 4.52 20.69
N ARG A 373 -5.99 5.80 20.43
CA ARG A 373 -6.26 6.80 21.46
C ARG A 373 -7.58 7.51 21.23
N ASN A 374 -8.15 7.98 22.34
CA ASN A 374 -9.26 8.91 22.31
C ASN A 374 -8.81 10.24 21.68
N SER A 375 -9.74 10.91 21.01
CA SER A 375 -9.48 12.22 20.40
C SER A 375 -10.63 13.19 20.61
N VAL A 376 -10.33 14.48 20.46
CA VAL A 376 -11.31 15.56 20.51
C VAL A 376 -11.23 16.37 19.23
N TRP A 377 -12.36 16.51 18.55
CA TRP A 377 -12.51 17.31 17.35
C TRP A 377 -13.33 18.55 17.63
N THR A 378 -12.89 19.71 17.12
CA THR A 378 -13.66 20.95 17.15
C THR A 378 -14.11 21.29 15.75
N VAL A 379 -15.42 21.39 15.57
CA VAL A 379 -16.06 21.43 14.25
C VAL A 379 -16.83 22.73 14.11
N PRO A 380 -16.37 23.65 13.27
CA PRO A 380 -17.13 24.83 12.90
C PRO A 380 -18.21 24.47 11.87
N VAL A 381 -19.45 24.86 12.13
CA VAL A 381 -20.55 24.77 11.14
C VAL A 381 -21.02 26.19 10.84
N LEU A 382 -21.08 26.51 9.54
CA LEU A 382 -21.51 27.81 9.04
C LEU A 382 -22.92 27.70 8.47
N PHE A 383 -23.83 28.51 9.00
CA PHE A 383 -25.17 28.69 8.49
C PHE A 383 -25.20 29.98 7.68
N LYS A 384 -25.53 29.91 6.39
CA LYS A 384 -25.41 31.03 5.45
C LYS A 384 -26.77 31.42 4.88
N ASN A 385 -26.94 32.71 4.62
CA ASN A 385 -28.14 33.28 4.00
C ASN A 385 -28.33 32.84 2.54
N ASP A 386 -27.26 32.34 1.93
CA ASP A 386 -27.22 31.87 0.55
C ASP A 386 -27.41 30.34 0.45
N SER A 387 -27.78 29.67 1.54
CA SER A 387 -28.06 28.24 1.47
C SER A 387 -29.39 28.03 0.76
N PRO A 388 -29.41 27.25 -0.34
CA PRO A 388 -30.60 27.08 -1.14
C PRO A 388 -31.74 26.63 -0.24
N THR A 389 -32.85 27.37 -0.29
CA THR A 389 -34.11 26.87 0.26
C THR A 389 -34.39 25.49 -0.32
N LYS A 390 -35.19 24.66 0.36
CA LYS A 390 -35.54 23.29 -0.07
C LYS A 390 -35.97 23.18 -1.55
N ASN A 391 -36.38 24.31 -2.15
CA ASN A 391 -36.78 24.47 -3.55
C ASN A 391 -35.63 24.65 -4.57
N GLU A 392 -34.36 24.82 -4.16
CA GLU A 392 -33.24 25.10 -5.08
C GLU A 392 -32.20 23.95 -5.20
N VAL A 393 -32.26 22.94 -4.34
CA VAL A 393 -31.27 21.83 -4.27
C VAL A 393 -31.36 20.90 -5.49
N ASN A 394 -32.57 20.63 -5.97
CA ASN A 394 -32.84 19.72 -7.10
C ASN A 394 -33.22 20.52 -8.36
N ASN A 395 -32.42 21.51 -8.71
CA ASN A 395 -32.62 22.32 -9.91
C ASN A 395 -32.21 21.59 -11.20
N TYR A 396 -32.39 22.24 -12.36
CA TYR A 396 -32.05 21.66 -13.67
C TYR A 396 -30.59 21.17 -13.75
N ASN A 397 -29.63 21.96 -13.25
CA ASN A 397 -28.21 21.61 -13.30
C ASN A 397 -27.91 20.38 -12.43
N TRP A 398 -28.54 20.27 -11.25
CA TRP A 398 -28.46 19.08 -10.43
C TRP A 398 -29.01 17.84 -11.17
N LEU A 399 -30.16 17.96 -11.83
CA LEU A 399 -30.78 16.87 -12.59
C LEU A 399 -29.82 16.37 -13.69
N ILE A 400 -29.28 17.28 -14.50
CA ILE A 400 -28.31 16.95 -15.56
C ILE A 400 -27.07 16.27 -14.97
N LYS A 401 -26.53 16.79 -13.87
CA LYS A 401 -25.35 16.23 -13.19
C LYS A 401 -25.62 14.82 -12.66
N THR A 402 -26.77 14.58 -12.05
CA THR A 402 -27.15 13.27 -11.50
C THR A 402 -27.41 12.23 -12.60
N LEU A 403 -28.10 12.63 -13.68
CA LEU A 403 -28.33 11.75 -14.84
C LEU A 403 -27.02 11.42 -15.57
N SER A 404 -26.13 12.40 -15.75
CA SER A 404 -24.79 12.19 -16.31
C SER A 404 -23.96 11.24 -15.44
N LYS A 405 -24.01 11.38 -14.11
CA LYS A 405 -23.32 10.47 -13.17
C LYS A 405 -23.80 9.02 -13.26
N SER A 406 -25.10 8.84 -13.48
CA SER A 406 -25.76 7.53 -13.39
C SER A 406 -25.79 6.80 -14.74
N CYS A 407 -25.66 7.50 -15.86
CA CYS A 407 -25.75 6.93 -17.20
C CYS A 407 -24.43 6.32 -17.68
N LYS A 408 -24.38 4.99 -17.86
CA LYS A 408 -23.17 4.26 -18.29
C LYS A 408 -23.06 4.13 -19.81
N TYR A 409 -21.88 4.38 -20.36
CA TYR A 409 -21.60 4.08 -21.77
C TYR A 409 -21.68 2.56 -22.01
N PRO A 410 -22.46 2.05 -22.98
CA PRO A 410 -22.52 0.61 -23.24
C PRO A 410 -21.18 0.05 -23.75
N PRO A 411 -20.49 -0.85 -23.02
CA PRO A 411 -19.13 -1.26 -23.37
C PRO A 411 -19.01 -1.95 -24.74
N LYS A 412 -20.04 -2.71 -25.17
CA LYS A 412 -20.06 -3.31 -26.52
C LYS A 412 -20.13 -2.28 -27.66
N LEU A 413 -20.63 -1.07 -27.39
CA LEU A 413 -20.69 0.01 -28.38
C LEU A 413 -19.41 0.85 -28.33
N GLN A 414 -18.86 1.07 -27.14
CA GLN A 414 -17.57 1.72 -26.94
C GLN A 414 -16.44 0.98 -27.67
N LYS A 415 -16.31 -0.35 -27.48
CA LYS A 415 -15.32 -1.17 -28.20
C LYS A 415 -15.46 -1.14 -29.72
N LYS A 416 -16.63 -0.78 -30.24
CA LYS A 416 -16.91 -0.66 -31.68
C LYS A 416 -16.87 0.78 -32.18
N ASN A 417 -16.38 1.70 -31.36
CA ASN A 417 -16.32 3.14 -31.61
C ASN A 417 -17.67 3.73 -32.08
N ARG A 418 -18.79 3.24 -31.53
CA ARG A 418 -20.12 3.70 -31.91
C ARG A 418 -20.56 4.82 -30.98
N GLU A 419 -20.94 5.97 -31.55
CA GLU A 419 -21.54 7.13 -30.89
C GLU A 419 -23.08 7.11 -30.98
N GLY A 420 -23.74 7.88 -30.11
CA GLY A 420 -25.18 7.76 -29.85
C GLY A 420 -25.87 9.10 -29.61
N MET A 421 -27.14 9.19 -29.95
CA MET A 421 -28.00 10.29 -29.50
C MET A 421 -29.36 9.72 -29.11
N VAL A 422 -29.86 10.13 -27.95
CA VAL A 422 -31.10 9.64 -27.35
C VAL A 422 -31.90 10.80 -26.81
N TYR A 423 -33.15 10.89 -27.22
CA TYR A 423 -34.10 11.90 -26.78
C TYR A 423 -35.07 11.24 -25.81
N VAL A 424 -35.09 11.70 -24.56
CA VAL A 424 -35.93 11.15 -23.50
C VAL A 424 -36.92 12.20 -23.05
N THR A 425 -38.20 11.95 -23.31
CA THR A 425 -39.29 12.77 -22.75
C THR A 425 -39.66 12.27 -21.36
N TYR A 426 -40.13 13.16 -20.49
CA TYR A 426 -40.60 12.84 -19.14
C TYR A 426 -41.67 13.83 -18.70
N LYS A 427 -42.46 13.46 -17.69
CA LYS A 427 -43.46 14.34 -17.06
C LYS A 427 -43.08 14.60 -15.60
N LEU A 428 -43.56 15.71 -15.06
CA LEU A 428 -43.54 15.96 -13.62
C LEU A 428 -44.96 15.79 -13.07
N ASP A 429 -45.10 15.13 -11.93
CA ASP A 429 -46.38 15.12 -11.21
C ASP A 429 -46.57 16.41 -10.40
N GLY A 430 -47.73 16.55 -9.73
CA GLY A 430 -48.07 17.73 -8.94
C GLY A 430 -47.15 17.99 -7.73
N ASN A 431 -46.28 17.03 -7.40
CA ASN A 431 -45.29 17.13 -6.32
C ASN A 431 -43.85 17.28 -6.87
N GLY A 432 -43.68 17.44 -8.19
CA GLY A 432 -42.39 17.65 -8.84
C GLY A 432 -41.58 16.38 -9.09
N TYR A 433 -42.15 15.18 -8.99
CA TYR A 433 -41.42 13.95 -9.28
C TYR A 433 -41.40 13.64 -10.78
N ILE A 434 -40.25 13.17 -11.29
CA ILE A 434 -40.17 12.65 -12.66
C ILE A 434 -41.00 11.37 -12.78
N THR A 435 -41.94 11.37 -13.71
CA THR A 435 -42.79 10.25 -14.05
C THR A 435 -42.68 9.91 -15.54
N ASN A 436 -42.77 8.62 -15.85
CA ASN A 436 -42.85 8.08 -17.21
C ASN A 436 -41.75 8.57 -18.18
N PRO A 437 -40.45 8.39 -17.88
CA PRO A 437 -39.38 8.68 -18.82
C PRO A 437 -39.47 7.73 -20.03
N GLN A 438 -39.64 8.29 -21.23
CA GLN A 438 -39.80 7.54 -22.48
C GLN A 438 -38.84 8.03 -23.56
N VAL A 439 -38.22 7.11 -24.28
CA VAL A 439 -37.34 7.46 -25.40
C VAL A 439 -38.17 7.67 -26.66
N ILE A 440 -38.19 8.90 -27.16
CA ILE A 440 -38.92 9.30 -28.37
C ILE A 440 -38.08 9.17 -29.64
N SER A 441 -36.76 9.28 -29.53
CA SER A 441 -35.84 9.09 -30.66
C SER A 441 -34.51 8.56 -30.17
N CYS A 442 -33.95 7.57 -30.88
CA CYS A 442 -32.68 6.95 -30.52
C CYS A 442 -32.07 6.20 -31.70
N ASN A 443 -30.77 6.38 -31.91
CA ASN A 443 -30.05 5.71 -32.99
C ASN A 443 -29.56 4.28 -32.64
N ASN A 444 -29.59 3.85 -31.37
CA ASN A 444 -29.23 2.48 -30.97
C ASN A 444 -29.95 1.97 -29.71
N ARG A 445 -30.53 0.75 -29.77
CA ARG A 445 -31.27 0.15 -28.63
C ARG A 445 -30.46 0.04 -27.33
N LYS A 446 -29.12 -0.08 -27.37
CA LYS A 446 -28.29 -0.13 -26.14
C LYS A 446 -28.10 1.25 -25.51
N PHE A 447 -28.02 2.32 -26.30
CA PHE A 447 -28.02 3.70 -25.76
C PHE A 447 -29.37 4.04 -25.14
N LYS A 448 -30.49 3.62 -25.76
CA LYS A 448 -31.84 3.71 -25.17
C LYS A 448 -31.88 3.15 -23.75
N ARG A 449 -31.37 1.93 -23.54
CA ARG A 449 -31.38 1.28 -22.21
C ARG A 449 -30.49 2.02 -21.21
N ALA A 450 -29.31 2.48 -21.64
CA ALA A 450 -28.40 3.24 -20.77
C ALA A 450 -29.00 4.56 -20.30
N ALA A 451 -29.65 5.30 -21.20
CA ALA A 451 -30.31 6.56 -20.88
C ALA A 451 -31.50 6.34 -19.92
N LEU A 452 -32.38 5.37 -20.19
CA LEU A 452 -33.52 5.07 -19.31
C LEU A 452 -33.09 4.60 -17.92
N ASN A 453 -32.07 3.74 -17.82
CA ASN A 453 -31.56 3.27 -16.54
C ASN A 453 -31.02 4.42 -15.66
N ALA A 454 -30.51 5.50 -16.26
CA ALA A 454 -30.01 6.65 -15.51
C ALA A 454 -31.13 7.35 -14.73
N PHE A 455 -32.37 7.32 -15.23
CA PHE A 455 -33.52 7.93 -14.55
C PHE A 455 -33.90 7.22 -13.24
N ASN A 456 -33.47 5.97 -13.03
CA ASN A 456 -33.66 5.28 -11.75
C ASN A 456 -33.00 6.04 -10.58
N ALA A 457 -31.90 6.78 -10.84
CA ALA A 457 -31.19 7.55 -9.81
C ALA A 457 -31.90 8.84 -9.40
N VAL A 458 -32.92 9.26 -10.15
CA VAL A 458 -33.73 10.47 -9.86
C VAL A 458 -35.20 10.14 -9.61
N THR A 459 -35.56 8.86 -9.62
CA THR A 459 -36.92 8.41 -9.33
C THR A 459 -37.22 8.62 -7.85
N GLY A 460 -38.34 9.27 -7.53
CA GLY A 460 -38.71 9.57 -6.13
C GLY A 460 -37.97 10.78 -5.55
N ILE A 461 -37.31 11.59 -6.37
CA ILE A 461 -36.72 12.88 -5.96
C ILE A 461 -37.54 14.01 -6.60
N SER A 462 -38.05 14.93 -5.78
CA SER A 462 -38.82 16.09 -6.25
C SER A 462 -37.88 17.15 -6.83
N ILE A 463 -38.23 17.70 -8.00
CA ILE A 463 -37.45 18.63 -8.79
C ILE A 463 -38.27 19.92 -8.97
N ALA A 464 -37.66 21.06 -8.70
CA ALA A 464 -38.26 22.37 -8.94
C ALA A 464 -37.63 23.01 -10.19
N LEU A 465 -38.44 23.25 -11.24
CA LEU A 465 -38.00 23.85 -12.49
C LEU A 465 -38.83 25.12 -12.80
N PRO A 466 -38.20 26.24 -13.22
CA PRO A 466 -38.91 27.49 -13.57
C PRO A 466 -39.84 27.37 -14.79
N ALA A 467 -39.51 26.48 -15.73
CA ALA A 467 -40.35 26.06 -16.86
C ALA A 467 -39.86 24.68 -17.34
N PRO A 468 -40.73 23.67 -17.58
CA PRO A 468 -40.26 22.32 -17.86
C PRO A 468 -39.75 22.20 -19.30
N LYS A 469 -38.44 21.91 -19.45
CA LYS A 469 -37.94 21.22 -20.64
C LYS A 469 -38.35 19.75 -20.51
N ASP A 470 -39.44 19.36 -21.17
CA ASP A 470 -40.05 18.02 -21.08
C ASP A 470 -39.27 16.92 -21.80
N THR A 471 -38.17 17.29 -22.47
CA THR A 471 -37.33 16.40 -23.27
C THR A 471 -35.85 16.68 -22.98
N LEU A 472 -35.12 15.66 -22.52
CA LEU A 472 -33.67 15.69 -22.35
C LEU A 472 -32.96 14.96 -23.48
N VAL A 473 -31.88 15.59 -23.95
CA VAL A 473 -31.05 15.07 -25.03
C VAL A 473 -29.76 14.47 -24.44
N PHE A 474 -29.63 13.15 -24.53
CA PHE A 474 -28.41 12.43 -24.19
C PHE A 474 -27.57 12.24 -25.45
N GLN A 475 -26.29 12.61 -25.38
CA GLN A 475 -25.34 12.36 -26.47
C GLN A 475 -24.18 11.50 -25.97
N PHE A 476 -23.94 10.39 -26.65
CA PHE A 476 -22.85 9.46 -26.38
C PHE A 476 -21.74 9.69 -27.40
N LYS A 477 -20.55 10.07 -26.93
CA LYS A 477 -19.37 10.42 -27.72
C LYS A 477 -18.16 9.60 -27.33
N LEU A 478 -17.12 9.61 -28.14
CA LEU A 478 -15.82 9.09 -27.72
C LEU A 478 -14.88 10.22 -27.31
N ASP A 479 -13.80 9.89 -26.60
CA ASP A 479 -12.70 10.80 -26.26
C ASP A 479 -12.03 11.43 -27.49
N ARG A 480 -12.09 10.75 -28.63
CA ARG A 480 -11.80 11.29 -29.97
C ARG A 480 -13.10 11.28 -30.80
N PRO A 481 -13.96 12.31 -30.67
CA PRO A 481 -15.27 12.27 -31.29
C PRO A 481 -15.14 12.42 -32.81
N THR A 482 -15.78 11.52 -33.56
CA THR A 482 -15.76 11.55 -35.03
C THR A 482 -16.70 12.60 -35.63
N THR A 483 -17.56 13.19 -34.79
CA THR A 483 -18.48 14.27 -35.16
C THR A 483 -18.58 15.30 -34.03
N PRO A 484 -18.89 16.57 -34.30
CA PRO A 484 -19.02 17.60 -33.26
C PRO A 484 -20.07 17.25 -32.19
N ILE A 485 -19.92 17.84 -31.00
CA ILE A 485 -20.94 17.79 -29.94
C ILE A 485 -22.13 18.62 -30.41
N ASN A 486 -23.35 18.09 -30.25
CA ASN A 486 -24.55 18.81 -30.66
C ASN A 486 -24.83 19.94 -29.64
N PRO A 487 -25.07 21.19 -30.07
CA PRO A 487 -25.32 22.31 -29.17
C PRO A 487 -26.60 22.17 -28.33
N HIS A 488 -27.52 21.27 -28.70
CA HIS A 488 -28.74 20.97 -27.97
C HIS A 488 -28.61 19.77 -27.01
N THR A 489 -27.40 19.25 -26.80
CA THR A 489 -27.14 18.16 -25.85
C THR A 489 -27.26 18.65 -24.42
N ASP A 490 -28.11 18.00 -23.64
CA ASP A 490 -28.28 18.26 -22.21
C ASP A 490 -27.36 17.37 -21.37
N VAL A 491 -27.31 16.07 -21.69
CA VAL A 491 -26.51 15.08 -20.97
C VAL A 491 -25.48 14.48 -21.91
N LEU A 492 -24.23 14.95 -21.82
CA LEU A 492 -23.11 14.39 -22.59
C LEU A 492 -22.46 13.23 -21.83
N ILE A 493 -22.23 12.12 -22.53
CA ILE A 493 -21.55 10.91 -22.03
C ILE A 493 -20.39 10.61 -23.01
N ILE A 494 -19.13 10.66 -22.58
CA ILE A 494 -17.98 10.21 -23.41
C ILE A 494 -17.45 8.88 -22.91
N GLY A 495 -17.24 7.95 -23.83
CA GLY A 495 -16.50 6.70 -23.61
C GLY A 495 -15.07 6.84 -24.13
N TYR A 496 -14.09 6.26 -23.45
CA TYR A 496 -12.69 6.39 -23.85
C TYR A 496 -12.27 5.20 -24.72
N SER A 497 -11.69 5.48 -25.88
CA SER A 497 -11.28 4.46 -26.86
C SER A 497 -10.07 3.62 -26.42
N SER A 498 -9.30 4.08 -25.43
CA SER A 498 -8.11 3.41 -24.87
C SER A 498 -8.38 2.46 -23.68
N CYS A 499 -9.62 2.37 -23.19
CA CYS A 499 -9.96 1.55 -22.03
C CYS A 499 -11.05 0.52 -22.35
N ASP A 500 -10.79 -0.76 -22.04
CA ASP A 500 -11.73 -1.87 -22.18
C ASP A 500 -12.88 -1.85 -21.14
N THR A 501 -12.75 -0.98 -20.12
CA THR A 501 -13.76 -0.65 -19.12
C THR A 501 -14.53 0.62 -19.51
N PRO A 502 -15.86 0.64 -19.37
CA PRO A 502 -16.66 1.83 -19.68
C PRO A 502 -16.45 2.92 -18.63
N ILE A 503 -15.57 3.87 -18.94
CA ILE A 503 -15.31 5.07 -18.14
C ILE A 503 -16.54 5.99 -18.23
N LEU A 504 -17.04 6.40 -17.05
CA LEU A 504 -18.12 7.35 -16.86
C LEU A 504 -17.56 8.79 -16.84
N MET A 505 -18.30 9.74 -17.42
CA MET A 505 -17.72 11.04 -17.76
C MET A 505 -17.64 12.11 -16.65
N ARG A 506 -16.91 13.17 -17.02
CA ARG A 506 -16.29 14.30 -16.31
C ARG A 506 -17.26 15.34 -15.72
N TYR A 507 -16.89 15.87 -14.55
CA TYR A 507 -17.05 17.28 -14.09
C TYR A 507 -15.88 17.54 -13.11
N ASP A 508 -15.23 18.71 -13.18
CA ASP A 508 -14.08 19.20 -12.38
C ASP A 508 -13.14 18.11 -11.85
N ALA A 509 -12.24 17.63 -12.71
CA ALA A 509 -11.45 16.45 -12.44
C ALA A 509 -10.29 16.76 -11.49
N THR A 510 -10.54 16.75 -10.18
CA THR A 510 -9.44 16.52 -9.24
C THR A 510 -8.83 15.16 -9.54
N LEU A 511 -7.57 15.12 -9.95
CA LEU A 511 -6.82 13.87 -10.08
C LEU A 511 -6.03 13.62 -8.80
N THR A 512 -6.10 12.41 -8.26
CA THR A 512 -5.34 11.99 -7.08
C THR A 512 -4.35 10.90 -7.50
N ALA A 513 -3.08 11.08 -7.15
CA ALA A 513 -2.03 10.11 -7.37
C ALA A 513 -2.28 8.87 -6.52
N HIS A 514 -2.08 7.70 -7.11
CA HIS A 514 -2.18 6.43 -6.43
C HIS A 514 -0.95 5.58 -6.78
N THR A 515 -0.48 4.83 -5.80
CA THR A 515 0.58 3.84 -5.95
C THR A 515 0.15 2.47 -5.40
N THR A 516 0.76 1.39 -5.89
CA THR A 516 0.62 0.05 -5.30
C THR A 516 1.53 -0.15 -4.10
N GLU A 517 2.50 0.74 -3.91
CA GLU A 517 3.39 0.75 -2.76
C GLU A 517 2.71 1.35 -1.53
N PRO A 518 3.21 1.09 -0.31
CA PRO A 518 2.61 1.59 0.93
C PRO A 518 2.58 3.12 1.05
N TYR A 519 3.52 3.81 0.39
CA TYR A 519 3.69 5.26 0.43
C TYR A 519 4.04 5.83 -0.96
N LEU A 520 3.67 7.08 -1.20
CA LEU A 520 4.10 7.84 -2.39
C LEU A 520 5.52 8.37 -2.15
N GLU A 521 6.52 7.67 -2.67
CA GLU A 521 7.93 8.00 -2.52
C GLU A 521 8.64 8.22 -3.86
N VAL A 522 9.78 8.92 -3.82
CA VAL A 522 10.58 9.23 -5.01
C VAL A 522 11.02 7.93 -5.69
N GLY A 523 10.66 7.78 -6.97
CA GLY A 523 11.03 6.63 -7.78
C GLY A 523 9.96 5.53 -7.87
N VAL A 524 8.85 5.67 -7.13
CA VAL A 524 7.72 4.74 -7.15
C VAL A 524 6.74 5.11 -8.27
N PRO A 525 6.46 4.19 -9.24
CA PRO A 525 5.51 4.45 -10.32
C PRO A 525 4.13 4.81 -9.79
N VAL A 526 3.51 5.82 -10.41
CA VAL A 526 2.20 6.32 -10.00
C VAL A 526 1.21 6.25 -11.14
N CYS A 527 -0.07 6.15 -10.80
CA CYS A 527 -1.18 6.49 -11.67
C CYS A 527 -1.94 7.68 -11.10
N TYR A 528 -2.79 8.31 -11.89
CA TYR A 528 -3.73 9.32 -11.39
C TYR A 528 -5.16 8.88 -11.63
N LEU A 529 -5.91 8.86 -10.55
CA LEU A 529 -7.32 8.54 -10.53
C LEU A 529 -8.15 9.83 -10.45
N ASN A 530 -9.29 9.89 -11.14
CA ASN A 530 -10.26 10.95 -10.89
C ASN A 530 -11.02 10.70 -9.57
N GLU A 531 -11.93 11.62 -9.20
CA GLU A 531 -12.77 11.49 -8.00
C GLU A 531 -13.68 10.24 -7.96
N ARG A 532 -13.91 9.59 -9.11
CA ARG A 532 -14.67 8.34 -9.23
C ARG A 532 -13.79 7.08 -9.08
N GLY A 533 -12.47 7.24 -9.00
CA GLY A 533 -11.50 6.15 -9.02
C GLY A 533 -11.12 5.67 -10.43
N ASP A 534 -11.54 6.38 -11.49
CA ASP A 534 -11.14 6.02 -12.86
C ASP A 534 -9.70 6.47 -13.13
N THR A 535 -8.90 5.58 -13.70
CA THR A 535 -7.52 5.88 -14.10
C THR A 535 -7.48 6.82 -15.30
N ILE A 536 -7.04 8.06 -15.10
CA ILE A 536 -6.83 9.08 -16.15
C ILE A 536 -5.39 9.03 -16.68
N VAL A 537 -4.43 8.87 -15.77
CA VAL A 537 -3.03 8.65 -16.10
C VAL A 537 -2.68 7.22 -15.65
N PRO A 538 -2.33 6.30 -16.56
CA PRO A 538 -2.08 4.91 -16.20
C PRO A 538 -0.78 4.73 -15.43
N TYR A 539 -0.72 3.65 -14.65
CA TYR A 539 0.51 3.20 -13.98
C TYR A 539 1.65 3.04 -15.00
N GLY A 540 2.86 3.43 -14.60
CA GLY A 540 4.05 3.31 -15.42
C GLY A 540 4.18 4.38 -16.51
N LYS A 541 3.21 5.29 -16.69
CA LYS A 541 3.40 6.46 -17.55
C LYS A 541 4.42 7.44 -16.96
N TYR A 542 4.35 7.66 -15.65
CA TYR A 542 5.28 8.50 -14.90
C TYR A 542 5.91 7.71 -13.75
N ARG A 543 7.19 7.98 -13.50
CA ARG A 543 7.95 7.26 -12.46
C ARG A 543 7.67 7.77 -11.05
N TYR A 544 7.20 9.01 -10.91
CA TYR A 544 6.96 9.64 -9.62
C TYR A 544 6.06 10.88 -9.81
N CYS A 545 5.19 11.18 -8.85
CA CYS A 545 4.44 12.43 -8.79
C CYS A 545 5.06 13.40 -7.78
N GLN A 546 5.22 14.67 -8.16
CA GLN A 546 5.51 15.73 -7.20
C GLN A 546 4.21 16.36 -6.66
N THR A 547 3.14 16.31 -7.45
CA THR A 547 1.81 16.83 -7.08
C THR A 547 0.85 15.67 -6.94
N ASP A 548 0.55 15.26 -5.71
CA ASP A 548 -0.38 14.16 -5.43
C ASP A 548 -1.83 14.49 -5.83
N THR A 549 -2.25 15.76 -5.77
CA THR A 549 -3.61 16.19 -6.06
C THR A 549 -3.64 17.30 -7.11
N ILE A 550 -4.09 16.98 -8.32
CA ILE A 550 -4.15 17.90 -9.47
C ILE A 550 -5.55 18.46 -9.61
N LYS A 551 -5.74 19.74 -9.28
CA LYS A 551 -7.01 20.45 -9.51
C LYS A 551 -7.05 21.21 -10.84
N LYS A 552 -5.88 21.63 -11.34
CA LYS A 552 -5.73 22.37 -12.61
C LYS A 552 -4.47 21.93 -13.34
N ILE A 553 -3.33 22.07 -12.68
CA ILE A 553 -2.03 21.58 -13.14
C ILE A 553 -1.33 20.82 -12.02
N GLY A 554 -0.45 19.89 -12.39
CA GLY A 554 0.42 19.15 -11.48
C GLY A 554 1.70 18.70 -12.16
N PHE A 555 2.66 18.29 -11.35
CA PHE A 555 4.01 17.99 -11.81
C PHE A 555 4.36 16.51 -11.62
N VAL A 556 4.89 15.89 -12.66
CA VAL A 556 5.24 14.47 -12.72
C VAL A 556 6.62 14.28 -13.34
N TYR A 557 7.32 13.22 -12.96
CA TYR A 557 8.61 12.87 -13.54
C TYR A 557 8.45 11.88 -14.69
N GLU A 558 9.19 12.12 -15.78
CA GLU A 558 9.33 11.18 -16.88
C GLU A 558 9.71 9.78 -16.35
N ASN A 559 9.15 8.73 -16.98
CA ASN A 559 9.55 7.36 -16.68
C ASN A 559 10.88 7.00 -17.36
N LYS A 560 11.97 7.64 -16.92
CA LYS A 560 13.34 7.42 -17.40
C LYS A 560 14.30 7.11 -16.23
N PRO A 561 15.31 6.24 -16.44
CA PRO A 561 16.23 5.82 -15.38
C PRO A 561 17.30 6.87 -15.02
N LYS A 562 17.60 7.83 -15.91
CA LYS A 562 18.56 8.93 -15.69
C LYS A 562 17.98 10.23 -16.28
N ASP A 563 18.31 11.36 -15.64
CA ASP A 563 17.95 12.71 -16.07
C ASP A 563 16.45 12.93 -16.37
N ALA A 564 15.58 12.29 -15.57
CA ALA A 564 14.14 12.42 -15.71
C ALA A 564 13.72 13.88 -15.58
N ARG A 565 13.09 14.41 -16.63
CA ARG A 565 12.56 15.77 -16.65
C ARG A 565 11.21 15.82 -15.92
N ILE A 566 10.90 17.00 -15.40
CA ILE A 566 9.60 17.28 -14.78
C ILE A 566 8.66 17.77 -15.88
N ILE A 567 7.50 17.15 -15.98
CA ILE A 567 6.43 17.51 -16.92
C ILE A 567 5.28 18.13 -16.13
N CYS A 568 4.76 19.25 -16.63
CA CYS A 568 3.49 19.80 -16.18
C CYS A 568 2.35 19.10 -16.92
N ILE A 569 1.41 18.51 -16.19
CA ILE A 569 0.17 17.94 -16.74
C ILE A 569 -1.04 18.69 -16.21
N ASN A 570 -2.11 18.75 -16.97
CA ASN A 570 -3.38 19.30 -16.51
C ASN A 570 -4.30 18.25 -15.87
N ASP A 571 -5.47 18.69 -15.42
CA ASP A 571 -6.57 17.88 -14.87
C ASP A 571 -7.15 16.82 -15.85
N ALA A 572 -6.74 16.83 -17.11
CA ALA A 572 -7.04 15.79 -18.10
C ALA A 572 -5.88 14.81 -18.33
N GLY A 573 -4.78 14.93 -17.58
CA GLY A 573 -3.56 14.15 -17.79
C GLY A 573 -2.80 14.52 -19.08
N LYS A 574 -3.13 15.66 -19.70
CA LYS A 574 -2.46 16.19 -20.89
C LYS A 574 -1.19 16.91 -20.46
N GLU A 575 -0.08 16.58 -21.11
CA GLU A 575 1.20 17.26 -20.95
C GLU A 575 1.13 18.65 -21.58
N LEU A 576 1.60 19.65 -20.84
CA LEU A 576 1.60 21.05 -21.25
C LEU A 576 2.99 21.51 -21.69
N PHE A 577 3.99 21.33 -20.82
CA PHE A 577 5.39 21.73 -21.04
C PHE A 577 6.31 21.06 -20.01
N TYR A 578 7.62 21.13 -20.24
CA TYR A 578 8.61 20.76 -19.21
C TYR A 578 8.76 21.89 -18.19
N VAL A 579 9.07 21.54 -16.95
CA VAL A 579 9.29 22.50 -15.87
C VAL A 579 10.78 22.58 -15.59
N PHE A 580 11.29 23.81 -15.43
CA PHE A 580 12.68 24.01 -15.06
C PHE A 580 12.93 23.35 -13.69
N LYS A 581 13.93 22.47 -13.61
CA LYS A 581 14.28 21.78 -12.36
C LYS A 581 15.18 22.69 -11.53
N TYR A 582 14.77 22.99 -10.30
CA TYR A 582 15.58 23.71 -9.33
C TYR A 582 15.76 22.84 -8.08
N ASP A 583 17.02 22.64 -7.68
CA ASP A 583 17.39 21.68 -6.65
C ASP A 583 16.83 20.27 -6.97
N ASN A 584 15.99 19.71 -6.10
CA ASN A 584 15.41 18.39 -6.27
C ASN A 584 13.96 18.40 -6.77
N GLY A 585 13.45 19.55 -7.26
CA GLY A 585 12.03 19.70 -7.62
C GLY A 585 11.73 20.71 -8.73
N PRO A 586 10.43 21.01 -8.96
CA PRO A 586 10.01 22.03 -9.90
C PRO A 586 10.40 23.43 -9.41
N ASP A 587 10.65 24.34 -10.36
CA ASP A 587 10.97 25.74 -10.05
C ASP A 587 9.91 26.41 -9.17
N TYR A 588 10.38 27.25 -8.24
CA TYR A 588 9.49 27.99 -7.36
C TYR A 588 8.78 29.12 -8.10
N ILE A 589 7.51 29.34 -7.77
CA ILE A 589 6.76 30.50 -8.25
C ILE A 589 7.34 31.76 -7.62
N GLN A 590 7.81 32.68 -8.45
CA GLN A 590 8.30 34.00 -8.06
C GLN A 590 7.47 35.07 -8.78
N GLU A 591 6.83 35.92 -7.98
CA GLU A 591 5.88 36.94 -8.44
C GLU A 591 4.78 36.42 -9.38
N GLY A 592 4.30 35.21 -9.13
CA GLY A 592 3.23 34.56 -9.89
C GLY A 592 3.67 33.79 -11.12
N LEU A 593 4.97 33.74 -11.44
CA LEU A 593 5.53 33.00 -12.57
C LEU A 593 6.59 31.99 -12.14
N PHE A 594 6.73 30.89 -12.88
CA PHE A 594 7.83 29.93 -12.75
C PHE A 594 8.42 29.61 -14.12
N ARG A 595 9.67 29.13 -14.16
CA ARG A 595 10.36 28.83 -15.42
C ARG A 595 9.91 27.48 -15.99
N ILE A 596 9.66 27.49 -17.29
CA ILE A 596 9.31 26.30 -18.08
C ILE A 596 10.37 26.05 -19.15
N MET A 597 10.35 24.87 -19.74
CA MET A 597 11.25 24.49 -20.83
C MET A 597 10.52 23.83 -21.99
N ASP A 598 11.06 24.01 -23.19
CA ASP A 598 10.71 23.20 -24.36
C ASP A 598 11.58 21.93 -24.46
N GLU A 599 11.46 21.21 -25.58
CA GLU A 599 12.23 19.98 -25.83
C GLU A 599 13.74 20.26 -25.99
N ASP A 600 14.11 21.45 -26.48
CA ASP A 600 15.50 21.89 -26.71
C ASP A 600 16.16 22.47 -25.44
N GLY A 601 15.39 22.60 -24.36
CA GLY A 601 15.85 23.13 -23.06
C GLY A 601 15.95 24.65 -23.02
N LEU A 602 15.29 25.37 -23.94
CA LEU A 602 15.13 26.81 -23.83
C LEU A 602 14.16 27.14 -22.70
N VAL A 603 14.41 28.24 -22.02
CA VAL A 603 13.65 28.70 -20.86
C VAL A 603 12.58 29.70 -21.29
N GLY A 604 11.38 29.50 -20.77
CA GLY A 604 10.24 30.42 -20.82
C GLY A 604 9.63 30.61 -19.43
N PHE A 605 8.44 31.20 -19.35
CA PHE A 605 7.71 31.41 -18.10
C PHE A 605 6.23 31.09 -18.22
N ALA A 606 5.68 30.43 -17.22
CA ALA A 606 4.24 30.16 -17.08
C ALA A 606 3.70 30.64 -15.73
N ASP A 607 2.40 30.89 -15.66
CA ASP A 607 1.68 31.20 -14.43
C ASP A 607 1.25 29.95 -13.64
N SER A 608 0.78 30.13 -12.41
CA SER A 608 0.30 29.04 -11.54
C SER A 608 -0.93 28.28 -12.07
N LEU A 609 -1.54 28.73 -13.16
CA LEU A 609 -2.66 28.07 -13.82
C LEU A 609 -2.21 27.25 -15.04
N GLY A 610 -0.94 27.32 -15.41
CA GLY A 610 -0.37 26.63 -16.57
C GLY A 610 -0.48 27.42 -17.86
N ASN A 611 -0.80 28.71 -17.81
CA ASN A 611 -0.77 29.56 -18.99
C ASN A 611 0.68 29.98 -19.25
N VAL A 612 1.16 29.78 -20.48
CA VAL A 612 2.47 30.26 -20.91
C VAL A 612 2.38 31.78 -21.08
N ILE A 613 3.20 32.51 -20.31
CA ILE A 613 3.25 33.98 -20.33
C ILE A 613 4.39 34.47 -21.22
N ILE A 614 5.51 33.74 -21.23
CA ILE A 614 6.64 33.97 -22.13
C ILE A 614 7.05 32.63 -22.70
N GLU A 615 6.93 32.47 -24.02
CA GLU A 615 7.33 31.25 -24.72
C GLU A 615 8.83 30.95 -24.50
N PRO A 616 9.22 29.66 -24.38
CA PRO A 616 10.61 29.23 -24.34
C PRO A 616 11.45 29.85 -25.46
N GLN A 617 12.44 30.66 -25.09
CA GLN A 617 13.32 31.34 -26.05
C GLN A 617 14.69 31.70 -25.49
N PHE A 618 14.88 31.61 -24.17
CA PHE A 618 16.13 31.98 -23.51
C PHE A 618 17.01 30.76 -23.32
N LYS A 619 18.33 30.90 -23.49
CA LYS A 619 19.24 29.83 -23.07
C LYS A 619 19.19 29.63 -21.56
N PHE A 620 19.01 30.72 -20.82
CA PHE A 620 18.71 30.70 -19.40
C PHE A 620 18.04 32.01 -18.97
N ALA A 621 17.19 31.93 -17.94
CA ALA A 621 16.65 33.09 -17.24
C ALA A 621 16.62 32.85 -15.73
N TYR A 622 16.88 33.90 -14.96
CA TYR A 622 16.63 33.94 -13.52
C TYR A 622 15.13 34.17 -13.23
N PRO A 623 14.63 33.78 -12.05
CA PRO A 623 13.26 34.10 -11.64
C PRO A 623 12.99 35.61 -11.61
N PHE A 624 11.72 35.98 -11.72
CA PHE A 624 11.30 37.39 -11.61
C PHE A 624 11.52 37.92 -10.19
N LYS A 625 12.08 39.14 -10.10
CA LYS A 625 12.24 39.89 -8.85
C LYS A 625 12.20 41.39 -9.13
N GLY A 626 11.33 42.12 -8.43
CA GLY A 626 11.06 43.52 -8.70
C GLY A 626 10.44 43.77 -10.07
N GLY A 627 9.58 42.85 -10.55
CA GLY A 627 8.91 42.97 -11.84
C GLY A 627 9.78 42.70 -13.09
N LYS A 628 11.05 42.34 -12.90
CA LYS A 628 12.00 42.02 -13.98
C LYS A 628 12.71 40.69 -13.78
N ALA A 629 13.14 40.06 -14.86
CA ALA A 629 13.96 38.84 -14.86
C ALA A 629 15.22 39.07 -15.69
N LYS A 630 16.36 38.55 -15.23
CA LYS A 630 17.64 38.60 -15.96
C LYS A 630 17.73 37.37 -16.88
N ALA A 631 17.87 37.56 -18.18
CA ALA A 631 17.83 36.50 -19.18
C ALA A 631 18.98 36.61 -20.19
N THR A 632 19.30 35.51 -20.84
CA THR A 632 20.32 35.45 -21.90
C THR A 632 19.89 34.51 -23.04
N LEU A 633 20.29 34.84 -24.26
CA LEU A 633 20.05 33.99 -25.45
C LEU A 633 21.19 33.00 -25.70
N LYS A 634 22.36 33.20 -25.09
CA LYS A 634 23.55 32.34 -25.20
C LYS A 634 24.23 32.25 -23.84
N GLY A 635 25.03 31.22 -23.61
CA GLY A 635 25.74 31.04 -22.34
C GLY A 635 25.95 29.57 -22.00
N GLU A 636 26.74 29.35 -20.96
CA GLU A 636 27.11 28.02 -20.50
C GLU A 636 26.88 27.88 -18.99
N ARG A 637 26.49 26.68 -18.57
CA ARG A 637 26.42 26.32 -17.15
C ARG A 637 27.82 25.98 -16.66
N LYS A 638 28.30 26.68 -15.64
CA LYS A 638 29.59 26.46 -14.97
C LYS A 638 29.37 25.95 -13.54
N VAL A 639 30.29 25.13 -13.05
CA VAL A 639 30.29 24.64 -11.67
C VAL A 639 30.91 25.72 -10.78
N VAL A 640 30.33 25.95 -9.61
CA VAL A 640 30.93 26.84 -8.60
C VAL A 640 32.17 26.13 -8.04
N PRO A 641 33.36 26.75 -8.04
CA PRO A 641 34.56 26.16 -7.43
C PRO A 641 34.29 25.73 -5.98
N GLU A 642 34.91 24.63 -5.55
CA GLU A 642 34.80 24.08 -4.17
C GLU A 642 33.40 23.59 -3.78
N SER A 643 32.49 23.38 -4.74
CA SER A 643 31.16 22.82 -4.48
C SER A 643 31.03 21.32 -4.74
N ASP A 644 32.12 20.61 -5.04
CA ASP A 644 32.12 19.19 -5.43
C ASP A 644 31.12 18.85 -6.56
N GLY A 645 30.79 19.83 -7.40
CA GLY A 645 29.82 19.68 -8.50
C GLY A 645 28.37 19.91 -8.10
N GLU A 646 28.06 20.26 -6.85
CA GLU A 646 26.69 20.46 -6.38
C GLU A 646 26.10 21.80 -6.83
N LYS A 647 26.91 22.86 -6.90
CA LYS A 647 26.43 24.22 -7.20
C LYS A 647 26.86 24.65 -8.59
N HIS A 648 25.94 25.30 -9.29
CA HIS A 648 26.16 25.75 -10.66
C HIS A 648 25.72 27.22 -10.82
N TYR A 649 26.39 27.94 -11.71
CA TYR A 649 25.97 29.26 -12.18
C TYR A 649 25.96 29.30 -13.70
N TRP A 650 25.31 30.32 -14.26
CA TRP A 650 25.32 30.55 -15.71
C TRP A 650 26.25 31.70 -16.05
N GLU A 651 27.16 31.44 -16.98
CA GLU A 651 28.07 32.42 -17.54
C GLU A 651 27.58 32.83 -18.93
N SER A 652 27.48 34.14 -19.14
CA SER A 652 27.09 34.73 -20.43
C SER A 652 27.59 36.16 -20.50
N GLU A 653 28.03 36.56 -21.68
CA GLU A 653 28.40 37.94 -22.01
C GLU A 653 27.18 38.80 -22.40
N THR A 654 26.02 38.17 -22.64
CA THR A 654 24.85 38.82 -23.24
C THR A 654 23.62 38.80 -22.32
N TRP A 655 23.79 39.20 -21.07
CA TRP A 655 22.66 39.35 -20.15
C TRP A 655 21.85 40.61 -20.45
N PHE A 656 20.53 40.50 -20.34
CA PHE A 656 19.60 41.63 -20.39
C PHE A 656 18.43 41.39 -19.43
N TYR A 657 17.70 42.45 -19.09
CA TYR A 657 16.48 42.33 -18.28
C TYR A 657 15.24 42.31 -19.17
N ILE A 658 14.24 41.53 -18.76
CA ILE A 658 12.91 41.48 -19.38
C ILE A 658 11.83 41.76 -18.34
N ASP A 659 10.72 42.35 -18.77
CA ASP A 659 9.49 42.41 -17.97
C ASP A 659 8.58 41.19 -18.22
N LYS A 660 7.45 41.10 -17.49
CA LYS A 660 6.47 40.00 -17.62
C LYS A 660 5.74 39.97 -18.97
N LYS A 661 5.93 40.98 -19.83
CA LYS A 661 5.41 41.03 -21.20
C LYS A 661 6.50 40.71 -22.23
N ASN A 662 7.63 40.16 -21.79
CA ASN A 662 8.79 39.85 -22.61
C ASN A 662 9.41 41.07 -23.32
N ARG A 663 9.25 42.29 -22.77
CA ARG A 663 9.91 43.48 -23.29
C ARG A 663 11.28 43.61 -22.67
N ARG A 664 12.31 43.78 -23.49
CA ARG A 664 13.66 44.11 -23.00
C ARG A 664 13.64 45.47 -22.32
N LEU A 665 14.19 45.51 -21.13
CA LEU A 665 14.40 46.73 -20.38
C LEU A 665 15.80 47.23 -20.71
N THR A 666 15.91 48.49 -21.10
CA THR A 666 17.18 49.23 -21.08
C THR A 666 17.50 49.57 -19.63
N ASP A 667 18.75 49.40 -19.23
CA ASP A 667 19.24 49.68 -17.88
C ASP A 667 18.89 51.09 -17.38
#